data_AF-A0A812XCR4-F1
#
_entry.id   AF-A0A812XCR4-F1
#
_cell.length_a   1.000
_cell.length_b   1.000
_cell.length_c   1.000
_cell.angle_alpha   90.00
_cell.angle_beta   90.00
_cell.angle_gamma   90.00
#
_symmetry.space_group_name_H-M   'P 1'
#
loop_
_entity.id
_entity.type
_entity.pdbx_description
1 polymer ?
#
loop_
_entity_poly.entity_id
_entity_poly.type
_entity_poly.pdbx_seq_one_letter_code
_entity_poly.pdbx_strand_id
1 'polypeptide(L)'
;MAISGLDQELDARRLENAMWRSWMQEQASSNKAAGPPSQPSDNTEGKLQRVRSSIGDHIDFSQIRYPQEKRSCRYDDLPTFPPRPNFAAFENALRPASQCVVYDGCPEDPYHPSNTPIYQTATFVQPSSSEFGPYDYTRSGNPTRTALEKHVAMLEHAAAAFAFSSGMAALHTVTRLLKQGDDILVNEDIYGGMHRLLTQDCKHSGIQVRFVDTTNLDAVAKAILPTTRIIHTESPSNPRMRITDLRALAKLAHQKGVLLSVDSTMMPPVICQPLLLGVDIVVHSATKFFSGHADCTGGLVCVRDPELAHRVAFLQNAEGTALAPFECFLFLRGIKTMWLRVSRAQENAQEIAKFLSRHPKVTGVFFPGPGGCDNRALRIHQSQSSGPGCVISFTTGSVGFSRRLLDASRLFKTTVSFGSVNSLGEMPCTMSHASIPAEQQTLPQDLVRLSVGIEDVRDLLLDLQRALETASGQREQPSNDQYDSRFEDLPVVPRLPGAIAEETDGHDDPSGLQRSDSLVGFLAAQAQQKRPGLALLGVAAVSVLTLGALAAARSQRRCAGFIAGFGFDVTVMVRSILLRGFDQDIANMIGQYMQKHGVNFAREMVPSKFEKTADGKVKVFVKDAEYGVFDTVLVAIGRTGLASQLNVEAAGLSYNPKTGKVVVDDNDQTSVPNIFAIGDVCEGKPELTPVAIQAGRMLTRRLFAGSTKKMDYTDIATTVFTPIEYGCVGYSEDEAREKISKDRIKVYHCTAQPLEWNLNSERKDDMGYMKLIVDKEEKEKVVGVHILGPNAGEIIQGLSVAIRCGVTKEHFDDCVGIHPTYAESYTTMTEEKTEGSALPTKGGC
;
A
#
# COMPACT_ATOMS: atom_id res chain seq x y z
N MET A 1 7.01 40.44 -45.05
CA MET A 1 7.53 39.14 -44.55
C MET A 1 6.43 38.37 -43.82
N ALA A 2 5.33 38.03 -44.49
CA ALA A 2 4.24 37.22 -43.90
C ALA A 2 3.45 36.44 -44.96
N ILE A 3 4.09 36.07 -46.08
CA ILE A 3 3.46 35.29 -47.17
C ILE A 3 4.30 34.05 -47.55
N SER A 4 5.53 33.88 -47.04
CA SER A 4 6.39 32.73 -47.39
C SER A 4 6.23 31.49 -46.49
N GLY A 5 5.39 31.53 -45.44
CA GLY A 5 5.21 30.42 -44.50
C GLY A 5 4.04 29.49 -44.82
N LEU A 6 3.04 29.96 -45.58
CA LEU A 6 1.83 29.19 -45.87
C LEU A 6 2.02 28.12 -46.96
N ASP A 7 2.95 28.32 -47.89
CA ASP A 7 3.23 27.33 -48.95
C ASP A 7 4.01 26.10 -48.44
N GLN A 8 4.87 26.27 -47.42
CA GLN A 8 5.63 25.14 -46.85
C GLN A 8 4.75 24.20 -46.01
N GLU A 9 3.72 24.73 -45.34
CA GLU A 9 2.78 23.92 -44.54
C GLU A 9 1.79 23.14 -45.43
N LEU A 10 1.44 23.69 -46.60
CA LEU A 10 0.59 23.04 -47.60
C LEU A 10 1.32 21.90 -48.33
N ASP A 11 2.62 22.05 -48.60
CA ASP A 11 3.43 20.99 -49.21
C ASP A 11 3.72 19.83 -48.25
N ALA A 12 3.94 20.11 -46.96
CA ALA A 12 4.11 19.07 -45.94
C ALA A 12 2.85 18.20 -45.79
N ARG A 13 1.66 18.81 -45.76
CA ARG A 13 0.38 18.08 -45.69
C ARG A 13 0.05 17.29 -46.95
N ARG A 14 0.54 17.71 -48.12
CA ARG A 14 0.40 16.95 -49.38
C ARG A 14 1.31 15.73 -49.40
N LEU A 15 2.54 15.86 -48.91
CA LEU A 15 3.49 14.76 -48.73
C LEU A 15 2.98 13.71 -47.73
N GLU A 16 2.44 14.16 -46.60
CA GLU A 16 1.90 13.27 -45.57
C GLU A 16 0.67 12.49 -46.06
N ASN A 17 -0.23 13.14 -46.80
CA ASN A 17 -1.36 12.47 -47.46
C ASN A 17 -0.93 11.51 -48.58
N ALA A 18 0.14 11.81 -49.31
CA ALA A 18 0.67 10.91 -50.34
C ALA A 18 1.30 9.65 -49.72
N MET A 19 2.04 9.79 -48.61
CA MET A 19 2.60 8.65 -47.88
C MET A 19 1.49 7.77 -47.28
N TRP A 20 0.45 8.38 -46.70
CA TRP A 20 -0.70 7.64 -46.16
C TRP A 20 -1.47 6.85 -47.23
N ARG A 21 -1.64 7.43 -48.42
CA ARG A 21 -2.28 6.75 -49.55
C ARG A 21 -1.44 5.60 -50.11
N SER A 22 -0.12 5.77 -50.18
CA SER A 22 0.82 4.71 -50.59
C SER A 22 0.79 3.53 -49.61
N TRP A 23 0.79 3.83 -48.30
CA TRP A 23 0.72 2.82 -47.26
C TRP A 23 -0.62 2.05 -47.26
N MET A 24 -1.74 2.75 -47.45
CA MET A 24 -3.07 2.11 -47.59
C MET A 24 -3.18 1.23 -48.84
N GLN A 25 -2.54 1.61 -49.96
CA GLN A 25 -2.49 0.79 -51.18
C GLN A 25 -1.64 -0.46 -51.01
N GLU A 26 -0.51 -0.38 -50.29
CA GLU A 26 0.29 -1.56 -49.94
C GLU A 26 -0.51 -2.55 -49.09
N GLN A 27 -1.21 -2.06 -48.05
CA GLN A 27 -2.04 -2.92 -47.19
C GLN A 27 -3.24 -3.55 -47.91
N ALA A 28 -3.85 -2.85 -48.87
CA ALA A 28 -4.95 -3.37 -49.67
C ALA A 28 -4.51 -4.48 -50.66
N SER A 29 -3.23 -4.47 -51.09
CA SER A 29 -2.67 -5.47 -52.01
C SER A 29 -2.23 -6.76 -51.33
N SER A 30 -1.93 -6.74 -50.03
CA SER A 30 -1.52 -7.90 -49.22
C SER A 30 -2.67 -8.80 -48.76
N ASN A 31 -3.94 -8.39 -48.91
CA ASN A 31 -5.11 -9.15 -48.44
C ASN A 31 -5.83 -10.01 -49.50
N LYS A 32 -5.20 -10.26 -50.66
CA LYS A 32 -5.73 -11.15 -51.71
C LYS A 32 -4.71 -12.21 -52.14
N ALA A 33 -4.43 -13.19 -51.26
CA ALA A 33 -4.09 -14.56 -51.64
C ALA A 33 -3.90 -15.43 -50.38
N ALA A 34 -4.97 -16.08 -49.92
CA ALA A 34 -4.88 -17.15 -48.92
C ALA A 34 -4.59 -18.50 -49.60
N GLY A 35 -3.57 -19.19 -49.13
CA GLY A 35 -3.31 -20.62 -49.37
C GLY A 35 -2.61 -21.22 -48.13
N PRO A 36 -2.89 -22.49 -47.76
CA PRO A 36 -2.46 -23.04 -46.48
C PRO A 36 -0.95 -23.30 -46.44
N PRO A 37 -0.31 -23.26 -45.25
CA PRO A 37 1.15 -23.30 -45.15
C PRO A 37 1.68 -24.72 -45.36
N SER A 38 2.56 -24.89 -46.36
CA SER A 38 3.44 -26.05 -46.47
C SER A 38 4.77 -25.78 -45.74
N GLN A 39 5.38 -26.86 -45.24
CA GLN A 39 6.54 -26.91 -44.35
C GLN A 39 7.74 -26.03 -44.78
N PRO A 40 8.56 -25.53 -43.83
CA PRO A 40 9.66 -24.64 -44.13
C PRO A 40 10.79 -25.42 -44.83
N SER A 41 11.16 -24.99 -46.03
CA SER A 41 12.42 -25.38 -46.67
C SER A 41 13.51 -24.34 -46.37
N ASP A 42 14.67 -24.85 -45.98
CA ASP A 42 15.92 -24.12 -45.80
C ASP A 42 16.31 -23.38 -47.09
N ASN A 43 16.18 -22.06 -47.11
CA ASN A 43 16.86 -21.23 -48.11
C ASN A 43 17.17 -19.84 -47.54
N THR A 44 17.98 -19.83 -46.50
CA THR A 44 18.51 -18.63 -45.84
C THR A 44 19.50 -17.89 -46.75
N GLU A 45 20.15 -18.60 -47.67
CA GLU A 45 21.19 -18.07 -48.57
C GLU A 45 20.59 -17.20 -49.71
N GLY A 46 19.45 -17.62 -50.28
CA GLY A 46 18.76 -16.87 -51.33
C GLY A 46 18.14 -15.55 -50.86
N LYS A 47 17.80 -15.42 -49.56
CA LYS A 47 17.30 -14.17 -48.97
C LYS A 47 18.44 -13.16 -48.74
N LEU A 48 19.62 -13.61 -48.35
CA LEU A 48 20.80 -12.76 -48.17
C LEU A 48 21.33 -12.20 -49.50
N GLN A 49 21.21 -12.96 -50.59
CA GLN A 49 21.64 -12.50 -51.91
C GLN A 49 20.76 -11.36 -52.47
N ARG A 50 19.45 -11.37 -52.20
CA ARG A 50 18.55 -10.28 -52.62
C ARG A 50 18.78 -8.97 -51.87
N VAL A 51 19.16 -9.04 -50.59
CA VAL A 51 19.54 -7.86 -49.80
C VAL A 51 20.87 -7.28 -50.28
N ARG A 52 21.83 -8.13 -50.67
CA ARG A 52 23.10 -7.66 -51.25
C ARG A 52 22.93 -7.00 -52.62
N SER A 53 22.04 -7.53 -53.47
CA SER A 53 21.79 -6.92 -54.79
C SER A 53 21.03 -5.59 -54.73
N SER A 54 20.28 -5.31 -53.64
CA SER A 54 19.51 -4.06 -53.52
C SER A 54 20.31 -2.88 -52.98
N ILE A 55 21.47 -3.12 -52.37
CA ILE A 55 22.27 -2.05 -51.74
C ILE A 55 23.27 -1.42 -52.71
N GLY A 56 23.63 -2.11 -53.81
CA GLY A 56 24.59 -1.62 -54.80
C GLY A 56 26.00 -1.41 -54.22
N ASP A 57 27.02 -1.46 -55.08
CA ASP A 57 28.43 -1.25 -54.68
C ASP A 57 28.74 0.23 -54.34
N HIS A 58 27.75 1.00 -53.88
CA HIS A 58 27.88 2.44 -53.62
C HIS A 58 28.37 2.79 -52.22
N ILE A 59 28.61 1.80 -51.35
CA ILE A 59 29.17 2.04 -50.02
C ILE A 59 30.54 1.37 -49.94
N ASP A 60 31.59 2.14 -50.21
CA ASP A 60 32.95 1.77 -49.87
C ASP A 60 33.14 1.85 -48.35
N PHE A 61 32.91 0.73 -47.67
CA PHE A 61 33.08 0.59 -46.23
C PHE A 61 34.53 0.84 -45.76
N SER A 62 35.51 0.92 -46.67
CA SER A 62 36.89 1.29 -46.32
C SER A 62 37.09 2.81 -46.12
N GLN A 63 36.12 3.63 -46.53
CA GLN A 63 36.12 5.09 -46.31
C GLN A 63 35.40 5.51 -45.03
N ILE A 64 34.75 4.59 -44.31
CA ILE A 64 34.21 4.87 -42.97
C ILE A 64 35.38 4.80 -41.98
N ARG A 65 36.23 5.84 -42.00
CA ARG A 65 37.11 6.13 -40.87
C ARG A 65 36.31 6.93 -39.86
N TYR A 66 35.89 6.27 -38.77
CA TYR A 66 35.49 7.00 -37.57
C TYR A 66 36.63 7.93 -37.18
N PRO A 67 36.42 9.26 -37.06
CA PRO A 67 37.42 10.13 -36.51
C PRO A 67 37.77 9.61 -35.12
N GLN A 68 39.00 9.13 -34.91
CA GLN A 68 39.58 8.96 -33.57
C GLN A 68 39.92 10.33 -32.98
N GLU A 69 39.00 11.29 -33.08
CA GLU A 69 39.05 12.43 -32.18
C GLU A 69 38.68 11.89 -30.81
N LYS A 70 39.60 12.05 -29.86
CA LYS A 70 39.39 11.84 -28.43
C LYS A 70 38.20 12.70 -27.96
N ARG A 71 36.97 12.26 -28.22
CA ARG A 71 35.78 12.76 -27.51
C ARG A 71 35.81 12.11 -26.14
N SER A 72 36.29 12.87 -25.16
CA SER A 72 36.35 12.51 -23.75
C SER A 72 34.96 12.55 -23.08
N CYS A 73 33.96 11.91 -23.68
CA CYS A 73 32.70 11.65 -22.99
C CYS A 73 32.69 10.15 -22.69
N ARG A 74 33.34 9.77 -21.58
CA ARG A 74 33.13 8.44 -21.02
C ARG A 74 31.68 8.37 -20.57
N TYR A 75 31.11 7.18 -20.55
CA TYR A 75 29.79 6.96 -19.93
C TYR A 75 29.75 7.50 -18.48
N ASP A 76 30.92 7.53 -17.81
CA ASP A 76 31.15 8.13 -16.48
C ASP A 76 31.04 9.67 -16.44
N ASP A 77 31.05 10.35 -17.59
CA ASP A 77 30.99 11.82 -17.74
C ASP A 77 29.56 12.33 -18.06
N LEU A 78 28.59 11.41 -18.26
CA LEU A 78 27.17 11.78 -18.23
C LEU A 78 26.83 12.27 -16.82
N PRO A 79 26.05 13.36 -16.64
CA PRO A 79 25.60 13.79 -15.32
C PRO A 79 24.58 12.78 -14.78
N THR A 80 25.08 11.63 -14.36
CA THR A 80 24.34 10.57 -13.66
C THR A 80 24.01 10.99 -12.22
N PHE A 81 24.47 12.18 -11.81
CA PHE A 81 24.30 12.75 -10.48
C PHE A 81 23.92 14.22 -10.61
N PRO A 82 22.95 14.73 -9.83
CA PRO A 82 22.85 16.16 -9.63
C PRO A 82 24.20 16.66 -9.07
N PRO A 83 24.72 17.82 -9.52
CA PRO A 83 25.95 18.37 -8.99
C PRO A 83 25.88 18.44 -7.47
N ARG A 84 26.97 18.00 -6.82
CA ARG A 84 27.09 17.96 -5.35
C ARG A 84 26.71 19.31 -4.76
N PRO A 85 25.93 19.36 -3.68
CA PRO A 85 25.96 20.51 -2.80
C PRO A 85 27.40 20.80 -2.39
N ASN A 86 27.76 22.09 -2.35
CA ASN A 86 29.01 22.49 -1.72
C ASN A 86 28.88 22.32 -0.20
N PHE A 87 29.21 21.14 0.32
CA PHE A 87 29.06 20.80 1.74
C PHE A 87 30.03 21.54 2.67
N ALA A 88 31.04 22.25 2.15
CA ALA A 88 31.84 23.16 2.96
C ALA A 88 31.00 24.32 3.55
N ALA A 89 29.81 24.59 2.98
CA ALA A 89 28.86 25.56 3.52
C ALA A 89 27.97 25.01 4.64
N PHE A 90 27.92 23.69 4.85
CA PHE A 90 27.19 23.07 5.96
C PHE A 90 28.10 22.94 7.20
N GLU A 91 28.70 24.04 7.65
CA GLU A 91 29.20 24.12 9.04
C GLU A 91 27.98 24.18 9.98
N ASN A 92 27.40 23.02 10.26
CA ASN A 92 26.09 22.97 10.90
C ASN A 92 26.23 23.18 12.41
N ALA A 93 26.18 24.45 12.85
CA ALA A 93 26.08 24.84 14.26
C ALA A 93 24.74 24.42 14.92
N LEU A 94 23.80 23.87 14.14
CA LEU A 94 22.47 23.48 14.59
C LEU A 94 22.47 22.11 15.27
N ARG A 95 21.66 21.98 16.32
CA ARG A 95 21.44 20.71 17.04
C ARG A 95 20.54 19.75 16.23
N PRO A 96 20.59 18.43 16.48
CA PRO A 96 19.86 17.43 15.69
C PRO A 96 18.36 17.72 15.50
N ALA A 97 17.67 18.20 16.53
CA ALA A 97 16.25 18.56 16.45
C ALA A 97 15.97 19.63 15.37
N SER A 98 16.81 20.67 15.30
CA SER A 98 16.70 21.72 14.29
C SER A 98 17.09 21.21 12.90
N GLN A 99 18.14 20.40 12.81
CA GLN A 99 18.58 19.78 11.54
C GLN A 99 17.47 18.95 10.88
N CYS A 100 16.60 18.29 11.66
CA CYS A 100 15.46 17.55 11.14
C CYS A 100 14.42 18.42 10.41
N VAL A 101 14.34 19.74 10.69
CA VAL A 101 13.22 20.59 10.22
C VAL A 101 13.65 21.78 9.37
N VAL A 102 14.88 22.27 9.50
CA VAL A 102 15.34 23.50 8.80
C VAL A 102 15.79 23.28 7.36
N TYR A 103 15.93 22.03 6.92
CA TYR A 103 16.46 21.72 5.59
C TYR A 103 15.48 22.15 4.48
N ASP A 104 15.93 23.07 3.60
CA ASP A 104 15.25 23.42 2.36
C ASP A 104 15.69 22.48 1.24
N GLY A 105 14.79 21.59 0.83
CA GLY A 105 15.06 20.57 -0.18
C GLY A 105 14.95 21.05 -1.63
N CYS A 106 14.39 22.24 -1.86
CA CYS A 106 14.11 22.75 -3.20
C CYS A 106 14.27 24.28 -3.29
N PRO A 107 15.44 24.83 -2.91
CA PRO A 107 15.66 26.28 -2.90
C PRO A 107 15.61 26.92 -4.29
N GLU A 108 15.91 26.15 -5.33
CA GLU A 108 15.94 26.59 -6.74
C GLU A 108 14.62 26.31 -7.48
N ASP A 109 13.59 25.79 -6.80
CA ASP A 109 12.27 25.60 -7.41
C ASP A 109 11.64 26.97 -7.72
N PRO A 110 11.09 27.19 -8.93
CA PRO A 110 10.58 28.51 -9.34
C PRO A 110 9.43 29.03 -8.49
N TYR A 111 8.73 28.15 -7.75
CA TYR A 111 7.66 28.52 -6.83
C TYR A 111 8.11 28.60 -5.36
N HIS A 112 9.38 28.26 -5.08
CA HIS A 112 9.99 28.19 -3.76
C HIS A 112 9.05 27.65 -2.66
N PRO A 113 8.52 26.43 -2.83
CA PRO A 113 7.51 25.89 -1.93
C PRO A 113 8.11 25.55 -0.56
N SER A 114 7.35 25.77 0.51
CA SER A 114 7.82 25.50 1.89
C SER A 114 8.06 24.02 2.21
N ASN A 115 7.57 23.11 1.36
CA ASN A 115 7.87 21.68 1.42
C ASN A 115 8.27 21.20 0.03
N THR A 116 9.19 20.24 0.00
CA THR A 116 9.67 19.62 -1.25
C THR A 116 8.51 19.01 -2.06
N PRO A 117 8.30 19.43 -3.33
CA PRO A 117 7.32 18.84 -4.22
C PRO A 117 7.62 17.37 -4.55
N ILE A 118 6.60 16.65 -4.98
CA ILE A 118 6.72 15.25 -5.44
C ILE A 118 6.85 15.22 -6.96
N TYR A 119 8.06 14.97 -7.47
CA TYR A 119 8.32 14.82 -8.89
C TYR A 119 8.12 13.35 -9.30
N GLN A 120 6.89 12.96 -9.62
CA GLN A 120 6.57 11.58 -10.02
C GLN A 120 6.98 11.20 -11.45
N THR A 121 7.38 12.16 -12.29
CA THR A 121 7.72 11.92 -13.71
C THR A 121 8.88 10.95 -13.88
N ALA A 122 8.89 10.20 -14.98
CA ALA A 122 9.98 9.33 -15.36
C ALA A 122 11.14 10.08 -16.06
N THR A 123 10.83 11.11 -16.85
CA THR A 123 11.81 11.81 -17.70
C THR A 123 11.72 13.32 -17.54
N PHE A 124 12.82 14.00 -17.88
CA PHE A 124 12.97 15.46 -17.82
C PHE A 124 13.44 15.98 -19.18
N VAL A 125 12.86 17.09 -19.63
CA VAL A 125 13.24 17.74 -20.90
C VAL A 125 14.67 18.29 -20.80
N GLN A 126 15.49 18.01 -21.81
CA GLN A 126 16.88 18.49 -21.86
C GLN A 126 16.97 19.87 -22.53
N PRO A 127 17.92 20.74 -22.13
CA PRO A 127 18.10 22.06 -22.73
C PRO A 127 18.36 22.04 -24.24
N SER A 128 19.09 21.02 -24.73
CA SER A 128 19.34 20.79 -26.15
C SER A 128 19.65 19.30 -26.43
N SER A 129 19.87 18.95 -27.70
CA SER A 129 20.30 17.58 -28.08
C SER A 129 21.75 17.25 -27.71
N SER A 130 22.55 18.25 -27.31
CA SER A 130 23.97 18.10 -26.97
C SER A 130 24.30 18.44 -25.51
N GLU A 131 23.34 18.97 -24.75
CA GLU A 131 23.53 19.41 -23.36
C GLU A 131 22.49 18.74 -22.46
N PHE A 132 22.94 18.26 -21.30
CA PHE A 132 22.08 17.67 -20.29
C PHE A 132 21.72 18.68 -19.20
N GLY A 133 20.45 18.67 -18.78
CA GLY A 133 20.00 19.34 -17.56
C GLY A 133 20.43 18.58 -16.30
N PRO A 134 20.05 19.08 -15.11
CA PRO A 134 20.41 18.44 -13.83
C PRO A 134 19.75 17.07 -13.61
N TYR A 135 18.69 16.79 -14.35
CA TYR A 135 17.96 15.52 -14.35
C TYR A 135 17.59 15.14 -15.78
N ASP A 136 17.66 13.85 -16.08
CA ASP A 136 17.27 13.25 -17.36
C ASP A 136 16.22 12.16 -17.16
N TYR A 137 16.47 11.24 -16.21
CA TYR A 137 15.67 10.05 -15.97
C TYR A 137 15.62 9.70 -14.48
N THR A 138 14.42 9.49 -13.93
CA THR A 138 14.18 9.33 -12.48
C THR A 138 14.94 8.16 -11.84
N ARG A 139 15.24 7.08 -12.58
CA ARG A 139 16.10 5.99 -12.06
C ARG A 139 17.51 6.49 -11.74
N SER A 140 18.05 7.39 -12.55
CA SER A 140 19.39 7.96 -12.38
C SER A 140 19.37 9.10 -11.36
N GLY A 141 18.43 10.04 -11.47
CA GLY A 141 18.28 11.14 -10.53
C GLY A 141 16.87 11.71 -10.52
N ASN A 142 16.38 12.10 -9.34
CA ASN A 142 15.06 12.70 -9.18
C ASN A 142 15.12 13.85 -8.16
N PRO A 143 14.45 15.00 -8.38
CA PRO A 143 14.50 16.13 -7.44
C PRO A 143 14.04 15.78 -6.01
N THR A 144 12.94 15.05 -5.86
CA THR A 144 12.41 14.66 -4.54
C THR A 144 13.36 13.68 -3.83
N ARG A 145 13.95 12.72 -4.56
CA ARG A 145 14.96 11.81 -4.00
C ARG A 145 16.25 12.55 -3.62
N THR A 146 16.69 13.47 -4.48
CA THR A 146 17.87 14.31 -4.22
C THR A 146 17.70 15.12 -2.94
N ALA A 147 16.52 15.68 -2.71
CA ALA A 147 16.20 16.39 -1.47
C ALA A 147 16.34 15.49 -0.24
N LEU A 148 15.79 14.27 -0.29
CA LEU A 148 15.95 13.29 0.79
C LEU A 148 17.42 12.93 1.01
N GLU A 149 18.15 12.58 -0.04
CA GLU A 149 19.55 12.16 0.01
C GLU A 149 20.44 13.25 0.61
N LYS A 150 20.24 14.51 0.21
CA LYS A 150 20.97 15.66 0.78
C LYS A 150 20.60 15.90 2.25
N HIS A 151 19.33 15.77 2.63
CA HIS A 151 18.91 15.90 4.04
C HIS A 151 19.56 14.82 4.91
N VAL A 152 19.57 13.57 4.44
CA VAL A 152 20.19 12.44 5.15
C VAL A 152 21.71 12.64 5.24
N ALA A 153 22.37 13.07 4.15
CA ALA A 153 23.79 13.37 4.16
C ALA A 153 24.14 14.45 5.20
N MET A 154 23.31 15.49 5.32
CA MET A 154 23.47 16.52 6.37
C MET A 154 23.36 15.92 7.78
N LEU A 155 22.38 15.04 8.02
CA LEU A 155 22.17 14.42 9.33
C LEU A 155 23.29 13.46 9.73
N GLU A 156 23.89 12.75 8.78
CA GLU A 156 24.99 11.80 9.00
C GLU A 156 26.39 12.43 8.90
N HIS A 157 26.49 13.71 8.50
CA HIS A 157 27.76 14.33 8.10
C HIS A 157 28.49 13.53 7.00
N ALA A 158 27.71 13.04 6.03
CA ALA A 158 28.22 12.25 4.92
C ALA A 158 28.66 13.14 3.75
N ALA A 159 29.64 12.66 2.98
CA ALA A 159 29.96 13.28 1.69
C ALA A 159 28.81 13.10 0.67
N ALA A 160 28.10 11.97 0.76
CA ALA A 160 26.88 11.71 0.01
C ALA A 160 26.03 10.66 0.73
N ALA A 161 24.73 10.68 0.46
CA ALA A 161 23.81 9.61 0.81
C ALA A 161 22.97 9.21 -0.41
N PHE A 162 22.52 7.95 -0.42
CA PHE A 162 21.79 7.36 -1.53
C PHE A 162 20.57 6.61 -1.01
N ALA A 163 19.40 6.85 -1.61
CA ALA A 163 18.15 6.24 -1.18
C ALA A 163 17.75 5.05 -2.06
N PHE A 164 17.47 3.91 -1.43
CA PHE A 164 17.17 2.63 -2.06
C PHE A 164 15.76 2.16 -1.74
N SER A 165 15.19 1.31 -2.60
CA SER A 165 13.85 0.74 -2.46
C SER A 165 13.64 -0.07 -1.17
N SER A 166 14.71 -0.54 -0.53
CA SER A 166 14.67 -1.19 0.79
C SER A 166 16.02 -1.16 1.49
N GLY A 167 16.04 -1.42 2.80
CA GLY A 167 17.30 -1.63 3.53
C GLY A 167 18.12 -2.81 2.97
N MET A 168 17.45 -3.84 2.44
CA MET A 168 18.15 -4.96 1.80
C MET A 168 18.80 -4.56 0.47
N ALA A 169 18.16 -3.69 -0.32
CA ALA A 169 18.76 -3.14 -1.52
C ALA A 169 20.00 -2.30 -1.20
N ALA A 170 19.94 -1.48 -0.13
CA ALA A 170 21.09 -0.74 0.37
C ALA A 170 22.24 -1.67 0.82
N LEU A 171 21.95 -2.69 1.62
CA LEU A 171 22.93 -3.70 2.05
C LEU A 171 23.53 -4.47 0.87
N HIS A 172 22.71 -4.84 -0.11
CA HIS A 172 23.18 -5.49 -1.33
C HIS A 172 24.14 -4.59 -2.09
N THR A 173 23.84 -3.30 -2.28
CA THR A 173 24.78 -2.37 -2.92
C THR A 173 26.13 -2.31 -2.20
N VAL A 174 26.18 -2.45 -0.87
CA VAL A 174 27.45 -2.56 -0.13
C VAL A 174 28.22 -3.83 -0.49
N THR A 175 27.56 -4.99 -0.63
CA THR A 175 28.24 -6.22 -1.07
C THR A 175 28.73 -6.12 -2.52
N ARG A 176 28.04 -5.35 -3.36
CA ARG A 176 28.42 -5.07 -4.76
C ARG A 176 29.62 -4.14 -4.92
N LEU A 177 30.12 -3.54 -3.83
CA LEU A 177 31.42 -2.85 -3.82
C LEU A 177 32.60 -3.83 -3.83
N LEU A 178 32.37 -5.12 -3.59
CA LEU A 178 33.36 -6.17 -3.62
C LEU A 178 33.42 -6.80 -5.02
N LYS A 179 34.58 -7.34 -5.37
CA LYS A 179 34.75 -8.18 -6.56
C LYS A 179 34.93 -9.64 -6.17
N GLN A 180 34.85 -10.52 -7.17
CA GLN A 180 35.15 -11.93 -7.00
C GLN A 180 36.54 -12.13 -6.35
N GLY A 181 36.60 -12.97 -5.32
CA GLY A 181 37.82 -13.24 -4.55
C GLY A 181 38.11 -12.25 -3.42
N ASP A 182 37.32 -11.17 -3.27
CA ASP A 182 37.38 -10.34 -2.07
C ASP A 182 36.63 -11.02 -0.89
N ASP A 183 37.06 -10.66 0.32
CA ASP A 183 36.45 -11.10 1.57
C ASP A 183 35.68 -9.95 2.25
N ILE A 184 34.52 -10.30 2.81
CA ILE A 184 33.80 -9.48 3.80
C ILE A 184 33.82 -10.17 5.17
N LEU A 185 34.27 -9.43 6.18
CA LEU A 185 34.28 -9.85 7.58
C LEU A 185 33.07 -9.25 8.29
N VAL A 186 32.18 -10.07 8.82
CA VAL A 186 30.86 -9.65 9.29
C VAL A 186 30.69 -10.00 10.76
N ASN A 187 29.97 -9.17 11.52
CA ASN A 187 29.61 -9.51 12.88
C ASN A 187 28.82 -10.82 12.92
N GLU A 188 29.16 -11.72 13.85
CA GLU A 188 28.41 -12.98 14.05
C GLU A 188 26.96 -12.75 14.50
N ASP A 189 26.69 -11.57 15.08
CA ASP A 189 25.40 -11.16 15.60
C ASP A 189 24.83 -10.03 14.74
N ILE A 190 24.10 -10.40 13.70
CA ILE A 190 23.63 -9.48 12.67
C ILE A 190 22.19 -9.80 12.28
N TYR A 191 21.50 -8.83 11.70
CA TYR A 191 20.17 -9.01 11.14
C TYR A 191 20.09 -10.25 10.23
N GLY A 192 19.11 -11.13 10.52
CA GLY A 192 18.91 -12.38 9.77
C GLY A 192 18.73 -12.21 8.25
N GLY A 193 18.24 -11.06 7.78
CA GLY A 193 18.18 -10.76 6.34
C GLY A 193 19.56 -10.53 5.72
N MET A 194 20.48 -9.86 6.42
CA MET A 194 21.88 -9.71 5.99
C MET A 194 22.61 -11.05 6.00
N HIS A 195 22.41 -11.87 7.04
CA HIS A 195 22.95 -13.24 7.06
C HIS A 195 22.48 -14.06 5.85
N ARG A 196 21.19 -13.99 5.50
CA ARG A 196 20.64 -14.67 4.31
C ARG A 196 21.28 -14.17 3.01
N LEU A 197 21.38 -12.85 2.82
CA LEU A 197 22.03 -12.25 1.66
C LEU A 197 23.48 -12.75 1.50
N LEU A 198 24.25 -12.74 2.58
CA LEU A 198 25.64 -13.14 2.56
C LEU A 198 25.83 -14.65 2.32
N THR A 199 25.03 -15.49 2.98
CA THR A 199 25.24 -16.94 2.96
C THR A 199 24.61 -17.66 1.78
N GLN A 200 23.60 -17.06 1.14
CA GLN A 200 22.86 -17.68 0.02
C GLN A 200 23.13 -16.99 -1.31
N ASP A 201 23.21 -15.65 -1.34
CA ASP A 201 23.35 -14.90 -2.59
C ASP A 201 24.81 -14.55 -2.92
N CYS A 202 25.56 -13.99 -1.97
CA CYS A 202 26.95 -13.57 -2.20
C CYS A 202 27.88 -14.74 -2.58
N LYS A 203 27.55 -15.98 -2.19
CA LYS A 203 28.27 -17.19 -2.62
C LYS A 203 28.31 -17.35 -4.14
N HIS A 204 27.22 -17.00 -4.84
CA HIS A 204 27.18 -17.09 -6.31
C HIS A 204 28.05 -16.03 -6.99
N SER A 205 28.32 -14.90 -6.30
CA SER A 205 29.19 -13.83 -6.79
C SER A 205 30.69 -14.09 -6.52
N GLY A 206 31.03 -15.20 -5.88
CA GLY A 206 32.42 -15.55 -5.53
C GLY A 206 33.05 -14.62 -4.47
N ILE A 207 32.21 -13.93 -3.69
CA ILE A 207 32.63 -13.13 -2.52
C ILE A 207 32.71 -14.07 -1.31
N GLN A 208 33.81 -14.01 -0.58
CA GLN A 208 33.99 -14.83 0.62
C GLN A 208 33.43 -14.12 1.85
N VAL A 209 32.62 -14.82 2.64
CA VAL A 209 31.99 -14.28 3.85
C VAL A 209 32.55 -15.00 5.06
N ARG A 210 33.01 -14.23 6.06
CA ARG A 210 33.48 -14.78 7.33
C ARG A 210 32.84 -14.03 8.47
N PHE A 211 32.40 -14.77 9.49
CA PHE A 211 31.76 -14.20 10.68
C PHE A 211 32.76 -14.13 11.84
N VAL A 212 32.71 -13.04 12.60
CA VAL A 212 33.55 -12.82 13.79
C VAL A 212 32.78 -12.00 14.82
N ASP A 213 33.07 -12.20 16.10
CA ASP A 213 32.61 -11.30 17.16
C ASP A 213 33.32 -9.95 17.06
N THR A 214 32.61 -8.93 16.55
CA THR A 214 33.17 -7.58 16.40
C THR A 214 33.33 -6.81 17.71
N THR A 215 32.80 -7.30 18.83
CA THR A 215 33.09 -6.72 20.15
C THR A 215 34.49 -7.07 20.66
N ASN A 216 35.15 -8.06 20.03
CA ASN A 216 36.50 -8.50 20.32
C ASN A 216 37.48 -8.08 19.22
N LEU A 217 38.14 -6.93 19.42
CA LEU A 217 39.10 -6.38 18.45
C LEU A 217 40.27 -7.31 18.13
N ASP A 218 40.72 -8.13 19.09
CA ASP A 218 41.81 -9.09 18.84
C ASP A 218 41.35 -10.23 17.92
N ALA A 219 40.10 -10.68 18.07
CA ALA A 219 39.50 -11.66 17.17
C ALA A 219 39.34 -11.08 15.76
N VAL A 220 38.88 -9.84 15.64
CA VAL A 220 38.79 -9.13 14.35
C VAL A 220 40.17 -9.00 13.71
N ALA A 221 41.18 -8.54 14.46
CA ALA A 221 42.54 -8.35 13.94
C ALA A 221 43.15 -9.65 13.39
N LYS A 222 42.90 -10.79 14.05
CA LYS A 222 43.33 -12.12 13.59
C LYS A 222 42.55 -12.62 12.38
N ALA A 223 41.30 -12.21 12.25
CA ALA A 223 40.44 -12.60 11.14
C ALA A 223 40.67 -11.76 9.87
N ILE A 224 41.37 -10.63 9.91
CA ILE A 224 41.65 -9.86 8.70
C ILE A 224 42.69 -10.60 7.83
N LEU A 225 42.33 -10.82 6.56
CA LEU A 225 43.17 -11.44 5.54
C LEU A 225 43.59 -10.40 4.48
N PRO A 226 44.62 -10.67 3.66
CA PRO A 226 44.99 -9.77 2.55
C PRO A 226 43.88 -9.53 1.52
N THR A 227 42.90 -10.43 1.43
CA THR A 227 41.70 -10.31 0.58
C THR A 227 40.55 -9.56 1.25
N THR A 228 40.62 -9.26 2.55
CA THR A 228 39.58 -8.51 3.27
C THR A 228 39.51 -7.09 2.73
N ARG A 229 38.30 -6.67 2.34
CA ARG A 229 38.03 -5.32 1.82
C ARG A 229 37.02 -4.56 2.64
N ILE A 230 36.05 -5.26 3.24
CA ILE A 230 35.03 -4.66 4.09
C ILE A 230 34.93 -5.43 5.41
N ILE A 231 34.88 -4.70 6.51
CA ILE A 231 34.34 -5.17 7.79
C ILE A 231 32.92 -4.58 7.91
N HIS A 232 31.92 -5.41 8.18
CA HIS A 232 30.54 -4.97 8.34
C HIS A 232 29.99 -5.37 9.72
N THR A 233 29.37 -4.42 10.43
CA THR A 233 28.83 -4.64 11.78
C THR A 233 27.56 -3.84 12.05
N GLU A 234 26.88 -4.17 13.15
CA GLU A 234 25.73 -3.46 13.72
C GLU A 234 26.08 -3.09 15.16
N SER A 235 25.81 -1.85 15.59
CA SER A 235 25.95 -1.49 17.00
C SER A 235 24.84 -0.53 17.47
N PRO A 236 23.98 -0.95 18.43
CA PRO A 236 23.88 -2.30 19.00
C PRO A 236 23.50 -3.37 17.98
N SER A 237 23.89 -4.63 18.22
CA SER A 237 23.50 -5.75 17.34
C SER A 237 22.01 -6.11 17.47
N ASN A 238 21.40 -6.53 16.37
CA ASN A 238 20.06 -7.11 16.39
C ASN A 238 20.13 -8.65 16.46
N PRO A 239 19.53 -9.34 17.46
CA PRO A 239 18.65 -8.82 18.51
C PRO A 239 19.30 -8.71 19.91
N ARG A 240 20.55 -9.13 20.12
CA ARG A 240 21.16 -9.23 21.48
C ARG A 240 21.67 -7.91 22.05
N MET A 241 21.61 -6.81 21.29
CA MET A 241 22.04 -5.47 21.72
C MET A 241 23.52 -5.41 22.14
N ARG A 242 24.40 -6.19 21.51
CA ARG A 242 25.83 -6.18 21.78
C ARG A 242 26.46 -4.89 21.25
N ILE A 243 27.45 -4.37 21.97
CA ILE A 243 28.09 -3.09 21.67
C ILE A 243 29.48 -3.30 21.11
N THR A 244 29.70 -2.73 19.92
CA THR A 244 30.99 -2.71 19.23
C THR A 244 31.57 -1.30 19.36
N ASP A 245 32.86 -1.21 19.71
CA ASP A 245 33.59 0.07 19.76
C ASP A 245 33.90 0.51 18.33
N LEU A 246 33.08 1.42 17.81
CA LEU A 246 33.15 1.84 16.41
C LEU A 246 34.44 2.61 16.11
N ARG A 247 34.93 3.41 17.05
CA ARG A 247 36.17 4.19 16.87
C ARG A 247 37.39 3.28 16.81
N ALA A 248 37.46 2.32 17.73
CA ALA A 248 38.57 1.38 17.78
C ALA A 248 38.54 0.43 16.57
N LEU A 249 37.35 -0.02 16.15
CA LEU A 249 37.19 -0.85 14.96
C LEU A 249 37.55 -0.09 13.68
N ALA A 250 37.13 1.17 13.54
CA ALA A 250 37.50 2.02 12.40
C ALA A 250 39.03 2.18 12.30
N LYS A 251 39.67 2.50 13.43
CA LYS A 251 41.13 2.62 13.50
C LYS A 251 41.83 1.33 13.08
N LEU A 252 41.36 0.17 13.55
CA LEU A 252 41.91 -1.14 13.17
C LEU A 252 41.71 -1.42 11.67
N ALA A 253 40.52 -1.15 11.14
CA ALA A 253 40.19 -1.36 9.73
C ALA A 253 41.12 -0.53 8.82
N HIS A 254 41.28 0.76 9.10
CA HIS A 254 42.13 1.65 8.29
C HIS A 254 43.61 1.31 8.39
N GLN A 255 44.11 0.88 9.57
CA GLN A 255 45.48 0.37 9.72
C GLN A 255 45.78 -0.82 8.81
N LYS A 256 44.73 -1.56 8.40
CA LYS A 256 44.83 -2.72 7.51
C LYS A 256 44.39 -2.41 6.07
N GLY A 257 44.04 -1.16 5.76
CA GLY A 257 43.55 -0.77 4.43
C GLY A 257 42.16 -1.36 4.09
N VAL A 258 41.32 -1.58 5.10
CA VAL A 258 39.99 -2.19 4.98
C VAL A 258 38.93 -1.12 5.28
N LEU A 259 37.82 -1.12 4.54
CA LEU A 259 36.68 -0.24 4.79
C LEU A 259 35.83 -0.78 5.96
N LEU A 260 35.32 0.12 6.79
CA LEU A 260 34.33 -0.20 7.81
C LEU A 260 32.93 0.24 7.36
N SER A 261 32.01 -0.72 7.29
CA SER A 261 30.58 -0.50 7.07
C SER A 261 29.81 -0.77 8.37
N VAL A 262 28.90 0.12 8.73
CA VAL A 262 28.03 -0.03 9.91
C VAL A 262 26.57 0.10 9.49
N ASP A 263 25.76 -0.90 9.79
CA ASP A 263 24.31 -0.73 9.79
C ASP A 263 23.91 -0.03 11.11
N SER A 264 23.47 1.22 10.98
CA SER A 264 23.09 2.09 12.09
C SER A 264 21.57 2.20 12.23
N THR A 265 20.82 1.24 11.70
CA THR A 265 19.35 1.21 11.77
C THR A 265 18.83 1.27 13.22
N MET A 266 19.54 0.64 14.17
CA MET A 266 19.20 0.68 15.60
C MET A 266 19.39 2.07 16.23
N MET A 267 20.29 2.87 15.66
CA MET A 267 20.74 4.15 16.19
C MET A 267 20.72 5.22 15.07
N PRO A 268 19.57 5.90 14.83
CA PRO A 268 19.47 6.91 13.78
C PRO A 268 20.41 8.10 14.03
N PRO A 269 20.67 8.94 12.99
CA PRO A 269 21.63 10.04 13.07
C PRO A 269 21.35 11.08 14.17
N VAL A 270 20.12 11.15 14.68
CA VAL A 270 19.75 12.01 15.81
C VAL A 270 20.31 11.53 17.15
N ILE A 271 20.85 10.30 17.23
CA ILE A 271 21.48 9.75 18.43
C ILE A 271 22.90 9.20 18.23
N CYS A 272 23.24 8.68 17.06
CA CYS A 272 24.58 8.20 16.74
C CYS A 272 24.92 8.55 15.29
N GLN A 273 26.11 9.11 15.05
CA GLN A 273 26.59 9.51 13.72
C GLN A 273 27.90 8.77 13.42
N PRO A 274 27.85 7.51 12.95
CA PRO A 274 29.04 6.67 12.89
C PRO A 274 30.14 7.20 11.96
N LEU A 275 29.82 7.99 10.92
CA LEU A 275 30.82 8.60 10.03
C LEU A 275 31.79 9.50 10.80
N LEU A 276 31.31 10.24 11.81
CA LEU A 276 32.15 11.06 12.70
C LEU A 276 33.05 10.22 13.62
N LEU A 277 32.77 8.92 13.75
CA LEU A 277 33.56 7.97 14.55
C LEU A 277 34.64 7.26 13.71
N GLY A 278 34.75 7.59 12.42
CA GLY A 278 35.71 6.97 11.50
C GLY A 278 35.11 5.84 10.66
N VAL A 279 33.80 5.60 10.68
CA VAL A 279 33.16 4.66 9.75
C VAL A 279 33.24 5.19 8.31
N ASP A 280 33.36 4.29 7.33
CA ASP A 280 33.43 4.64 5.90
C ASP A 280 32.04 4.65 5.25
N ILE A 281 31.21 3.66 5.60
CA ILE A 281 29.88 3.44 5.04
C ILE A 281 28.88 3.25 6.18
N VAL A 282 27.83 4.08 6.23
CA VAL A 282 26.69 3.89 7.13
C VAL A 282 25.48 3.44 6.33
N VAL A 283 24.83 2.37 6.77
CA VAL A 283 23.61 1.85 6.17
C VAL A 283 22.45 2.05 7.15
N HIS A 284 21.28 2.41 6.63
CA HIS A 284 20.03 2.42 7.39
C HIS A 284 18.93 1.70 6.63
N SER A 285 18.10 0.95 7.34
CA SER A 285 16.73 0.67 6.92
C SER A 285 15.87 1.89 7.22
N ALA A 286 15.60 2.70 6.19
CA ALA A 286 14.73 3.87 6.30
C ALA A 286 13.29 3.50 6.73
N THR A 287 12.89 2.25 6.50
CA THR A 287 11.65 1.65 7.00
C THR A 287 11.43 1.85 8.51
N LYS A 288 12.51 2.02 9.29
CA LYS A 288 12.45 2.13 10.76
C LYS A 288 12.27 3.59 11.19
N PHE A 289 13.29 4.22 11.75
CA PHE A 289 13.18 5.55 12.35
C PHE A 289 12.96 6.69 11.34
N PHE A 290 13.42 6.54 10.09
CA PHE A 290 13.21 7.53 9.03
C PHE A 290 11.75 7.63 8.59
N SER A 291 11.05 6.52 8.33
CA SER A 291 9.58 6.53 8.23
C SER A 291 8.98 6.88 9.59
N GLY A 292 9.20 6.04 10.60
CA GLY A 292 8.63 6.19 11.93
C GLY A 292 7.14 5.83 12.05
N HIS A 293 6.48 5.48 10.95
CA HIS A 293 5.02 5.32 10.89
C HIS A 293 4.58 3.94 10.39
N ALA A 294 5.53 3.02 10.16
CA ALA A 294 5.27 1.64 9.69
C ALA A 294 4.47 1.57 8.37
N ASP A 295 4.66 2.55 7.49
CA ASP A 295 3.88 2.77 6.26
C ASP A 295 4.72 2.77 4.98
N CYS A 296 6.05 2.74 5.08
CA CYS A 296 6.95 2.91 3.96
C CYS A 296 8.21 2.02 4.11
N THR A 297 8.70 1.46 3.00
CA THR A 297 9.94 0.67 2.97
C THR A 297 11.03 1.41 2.19
N GLY A 298 12.25 1.41 2.72
CA GLY A 298 13.38 2.06 2.08
C GLY A 298 14.71 1.75 2.76
N GLY A 299 15.80 2.08 2.09
CA GLY A 299 17.16 1.97 2.59
C GLY A 299 17.97 3.23 2.29
N LEU A 300 19.01 3.48 3.08
CA LEU A 300 19.93 4.59 2.87
C LEU A 300 21.37 4.06 2.98
N VAL A 301 22.24 4.50 2.08
CA VAL A 301 23.70 4.31 2.18
C VAL A 301 24.34 5.68 2.23
N CYS A 302 25.05 5.98 3.32
CA CYS A 302 25.79 7.22 3.53
C CYS A 302 27.27 6.91 3.51
N VAL A 303 28.07 7.72 2.82
CA VAL A 303 29.50 7.45 2.62
C VAL A 303 30.35 8.63 3.05
N ARG A 304 31.53 8.33 3.60
CA ARG A 304 32.45 9.34 4.11
C ARG A 304 33.15 10.13 3.02
N ASP A 305 33.54 9.48 1.93
CA ASP A 305 34.41 10.09 0.92
C ASP A 305 33.78 10.17 -0.49
N PRO A 306 34.21 11.16 -1.28
CA PRO A 306 33.85 11.34 -2.69
C PRO A 306 33.98 10.13 -3.61
N GLU A 307 35.04 9.34 -3.49
CA GLU A 307 35.35 8.25 -4.43
C GLU A 307 34.34 7.10 -4.24
N LEU A 308 34.08 6.77 -2.97
CA LEU A 308 33.07 5.79 -2.61
C LEU A 308 31.67 6.20 -3.05
N ALA A 309 31.37 7.50 -3.00
CA ALA A 309 30.11 8.05 -3.49
C ALA A 309 29.89 7.74 -4.97
N HIS A 310 30.90 7.97 -5.83
CA HIS A 310 30.80 7.65 -7.26
C HIS A 310 30.49 6.17 -7.50
N ARG A 311 31.11 5.27 -6.74
CA ARG A 311 30.91 3.82 -6.87
C ARG A 311 29.51 3.40 -6.45
N VAL A 312 29.02 3.87 -5.31
CA VAL A 312 27.67 3.55 -4.81
C VAL A 312 26.60 4.08 -5.77
N ALA A 313 26.80 5.29 -6.27
CA ALA A 313 25.83 5.95 -7.13
C ALA A 313 25.76 5.29 -8.53
N PHE A 314 26.90 4.85 -9.07
CA PHE A 314 26.94 3.99 -10.26
C PHE A 314 26.11 2.72 -10.05
N LEU A 315 26.33 2.00 -8.94
CA LEU A 315 25.61 0.76 -8.63
C LEU A 315 24.10 0.99 -8.44
N GLN A 316 23.68 2.03 -7.72
CA GLN A 316 22.27 2.38 -7.52
C GLN A 316 21.56 2.58 -8.88
N ASN A 317 22.21 3.30 -9.79
CA ASN A 317 21.66 3.57 -11.12
C ASN A 317 21.65 2.32 -12.03
N ALA A 318 22.77 1.58 -12.06
CA ALA A 318 22.97 0.42 -12.92
C ALA A 318 22.07 -0.76 -12.52
N GLU A 319 21.86 -0.99 -11.22
CA GLU A 319 21.00 -2.05 -10.70
C GLU A 319 19.53 -1.62 -10.59
N GLY A 320 19.23 -0.32 -10.77
CA GLY A 320 17.87 0.20 -10.76
C GLY A 320 17.18 0.10 -9.39
N THR A 321 17.95 0.19 -8.31
CA THR A 321 17.49 -0.04 -6.93
C THR A 321 17.11 1.24 -6.19
N ALA A 322 17.10 2.38 -6.88
CA ALA A 322 16.80 3.68 -6.32
C ALA A 322 15.37 3.76 -5.76
N LEU A 323 15.18 4.54 -4.69
CA LEU A 323 13.88 4.76 -4.07
C LEU A 323 12.96 5.61 -4.98
N ALA A 324 11.66 5.29 -4.96
CA ALA A 324 10.65 6.01 -5.73
C ALA A 324 10.29 7.38 -5.09
N PRO A 325 9.86 8.37 -5.88
CA PRO A 325 9.69 9.76 -5.41
C PRO A 325 8.65 9.93 -4.30
N PHE A 326 7.59 9.14 -4.29
CA PHE A 326 6.53 9.24 -3.28
C PHE A 326 7.03 8.79 -1.90
N GLU A 327 7.75 7.68 -1.84
CA GLU A 327 8.41 7.18 -0.63
C GLU A 327 9.48 8.16 -0.15
N CYS A 328 10.19 8.83 -1.07
CA CYS A 328 11.14 9.89 -0.72
C CYS A 328 10.45 11.03 0.04
N PHE A 329 9.28 11.46 -0.45
CA PHE A 329 8.45 12.46 0.22
C PHE A 329 7.97 12.00 1.61
N LEU A 330 7.55 10.74 1.76
CA LEU A 330 7.16 10.18 3.06
C LEU A 330 8.32 10.17 4.06
N PHE A 331 9.54 9.83 3.62
CA PHE A 331 10.71 9.89 4.50
C PHE A 331 11.10 11.33 4.86
N LEU A 332 11.06 12.28 3.93
CA LEU A 332 11.23 13.71 4.24
C LEU A 332 10.24 14.17 5.31
N ARG A 333 8.98 13.75 5.21
CA ARG A 333 7.95 14.01 6.23
C ARG A 333 8.28 13.35 7.57
N GLY A 334 8.72 12.08 7.55
CA GLY A 334 9.08 11.32 8.74
C GLY A 334 10.28 11.90 9.50
N ILE A 335 11.30 12.37 8.79
CA ILE A 335 12.51 13.00 9.37
C ILE A 335 12.14 14.18 10.25
N LYS A 336 11.17 15.02 9.86
CA LYS A 336 10.76 16.21 10.62
C LYS A 336 10.32 15.92 12.05
N THR A 337 9.83 14.71 12.34
CA THR A 337 9.42 14.30 13.69
C THR A 337 10.37 13.29 14.34
N MET A 338 11.47 12.92 13.67
CA MET A 338 12.38 11.86 14.12
C MET A 338 12.95 12.13 15.51
N TRP A 339 13.50 13.33 15.74
CA TRP A 339 14.08 13.67 17.04
C TRP A 339 13.07 13.57 18.18
N LEU A 340 11.83 14.06 17.99
CA LEU A 340 10.75 13.97 18.98
C LEU A 340 10.37 12.52 19.27
N ARG A 341 10.15 11.72 18.21
CA ARG A 341 9.75 10.31 18.34
C ARG A 341 10.82 9.49 19.03
N VAL A 342 12.07 9.64 18.60
CA VAL A 342 13.22 8.89 19.17
C VAL A 342 13.47 9.32 20.62
N SER A 343 13.38 10.60 20.95
CA SER A 343 13.56 11.08 22.33
C SER A 343 12.51 10.47 23.27
N ARG A 344 11.22 10.54 22.91
CA ARG A 344 10.15 9.95 23.72
C ARG A 344 10.29 8.43 23.84
N ALA A 345 10.58 7.75 22.74
CA ALA A 345 10.75 6.30 22.75
C ALA A 345 11.94 5.84 23.61
N GLN A 346 13.03 6.61 23.66
CA GLN A 346 14.17 6.35 24.54
C GLN A 346 13.84 6.52 26.02
N GLU A 347 13.04 7.53 26.38
CA GLU A 347 12.56 7.72 27.75
C GLU A 347 11.70 6.53 28.19
N ASN A 348 10.73 6.15 27.37
CA ASN A 348 9.86 5.00 27.62
C ASN A 348 10.66 3.70 27.78
N ALA A 349 11.62 3.47 26.86
CA ALA A 349 12.43 2.25 26.88
C ALA A 349 13.30 2.13 28.14
N GLN A 350 13.84 3.25 28.66
CA GLN A 350 14.60 3.22 29.90
C GLN A 350 13.74 2.80 31.10
N GLU A 351 12.51 3.28 31.20
CA GLU A 351 11.60 2.88 32.28
C GLU A 351 11.17 1.42 32.15
N ILE A 352 10.88 0.96 30.94
CA ILE A 352 10.54 -0.45 30.68
C ILE A 352 11.73 -1.37 30.98
N ALA A 353 12.95 -0.99 30.59
CA ALA A 353 14.15 -1.77 30.91
C ALA A 353 14.34 -1.90 32.43
N LYS A 354 14.19 -0.80 33.18
CA LYS A 354 14.25 -0.83 34.66
C LYS A 354 13.18 -1.74 35.26
N PHE A 355 11.95 -1.70 34.74
CA PHE A 355 10.85 -2.55 35.18
C PHE A 355 11.17 -4.03 34.93
N LEU A 356 11.59 -4.39 33.71
CA LEU A 356 11.93 -5.75 33.34
C LEU A 356 13.12 -6.30 34.15
N SER A 357 14.18 -5.50 34.37
CA SER A 357 15.36 -5.92 35.15
C SER A 357 15.06 -6.25 36.60
N ARG A 358 13.92 -5.78 37.15
CA ARG A 358 13.49 -6.06 38.53
C ARG A 358 12.47 -7.19 38.62
N HIS A 359 11.93 -7.66 37.50
CA HIS A 359 10.82 -8.60 37.50
C HIS A 359 11.33 -10.04 37.68
N PRO A 360 10.79 -10.84 38.64
CA PRO A 360 11.35 -12.16 39.00
C PRO A 360 11.22 -13.23 37.92
N LYS A 361 10.37 -13.02 36.91
CA LYS A 361 10.21 -13.91 35.75
C LYS A 361 11.11 -13.55 34.56
N VAL A 362 11.86 -12.46 34.65
CA VAL A 362 12.83 -12.06 33.63
C VAL A 362 14.21 -12.52 34.09
N THR A 363 14.88 -13.33 33.28
CA THR A 363 16.18 -13.95 33.61
C THR A 363 17.37 -13.12 33.12
N GLY A 364 17.15 -12.22 32.15
CA GLY A 364 18.17 -11.32 31.63
C GLY A 364 17.55 -10.22 30.77
N VAL A 365 18.13 -9.03 30.81
CA VAL A 365 17.73 -7.87 30.00
C VAL A 365 18.94 -7.41 29.19
N PHE A 366 18.71 -7.15 27.92
CA PHE A 366 19.68 -6.68 26.93
C PHE A 366 19.23 -5.32 26.41
N PHE A 367 19.92 -4.27 26.84
CA PHE A 367 19.61 -2.88 26.52
C PHE A 367 20.87 -2.04 26.69
N PRO A 368 21.22 -1.13 25.76
CA PRO A 368 22.43 -0.31 25.83
C PRO A 368 22.25 0.88 26.80
N GLY A 369 21.71 0.59 27.99
CA GLY A 369 21.50 1.52 29.09
C GLY A 369 21.76 0.82 30.44
N PRO A 370 21.66 1.57 31.55
CA PRO A 370 21.92 1.02 32.88
C PRO A 370 21.07 -0.22 33.17
N GLY A 371 21.71 -1.32 33.60
CA GLY A 371 21.04 -2.57 33.95
C GLY A 371 20.75 -3.54 32.79
N GLY A 372 21.12 -3.19 31.54
CA GLY A 372 20.92 -4.03 30.35
C GLY A 372 22.19 -4.46 29.62
N CYS A 373 23.38 -4.03 30.07
CA CYS A 373 24.68 -4.45 29.54
C CYS A 373 25.77 -4.31 30.60
N ASP A 374 26.95 -4.88 30.36
CA ASP A 374 28.08 -4.72 31.27
C ASP A 374 28.65 -3.29 31.29
N ASN A 375 29.38 -2.94 32.34
CA ASN A 375 29.92 -1.59 32.53
C ASN A 375 30.90 -1.15 31.42
N ARG A 376 31.58 -2.08 30.74
CA ARG A 376 32.49 -1.75 29.64
C ARG A 376 31.66 -1.39 28.40
N ALA A 377 30.71 -2.24 28.02
CA ALA A 377 29.79 -2.02 26.91
C ALA A 377 29.00 -0.71 27.08
N LEU A 378 28.49 -0.46 28.30
CA LEU A 378 27.78 0.79 28.62
C LEU A 378 28.64 2.03 28.40
N ARG A 379 29.89 2.03 28.88
CA ARG A 379 30.83 3.15 28.69
C ARG A 379 31.16 3.37 27.22
N ILE A 380 31.38 2.30 26.46
CA ILE A 380 31.63 2.40 25.01
C ILE A 380 30.40 3.04 24.34
N HIS A 381 29.20 2.53 24.61
CA HIS A 381 27.96 3.04 24.03
C HIS A 381 27.76 4.54 24.34
N GLN A 382 27.88 4.93 25.61
CA GLN A 382 27.76 6.33 26.04
C GLN A 382 28.82 7.24 25.42
N SER A 383 29.99 6.70 25.06
CA SER A 383 31.03 7.48 24.39
C SER A 383 30.72 7.75 22.92
N GLN A 384 29.84 6.97 22.28
CA GLN A 384 29.61 7.00 20.83
C GLN A 384 28.16 7.32 20.41
N SER A 385 27.22 7.28 21.36
CA SER A 385 25.80 7.61 21.17
C SER A 385 25.30 8.56 22.27
N SER A 386 24.37 9.46 21.94
CA SER A 386 23.74 10.37 22.90
C SER A 386 22.59 9.73 23.69
N GLY A 387 22.23 8.48 23.40
CA GLY A 387 21.16 7.77 24.11
C GLY A 387 21.10 6.27 23.80
N PRO A 388 20.27 5.52 24.56
CA PRO A 388 20.23 4.06 24.50
C PRO A 388 19.30 3.51 23.39
N GLY A 389 18.66 4.34 22.58
CA GLY A 389 17.64 3.88 21.64
C GLY A 389 16.39 3.31 22.34
N CYS A 390 15.51 2.66 21.58
CA CYS A 390 14.20 2.23 22.09
C CYS A 390 13.91 0.73 21.97
N VAL A 391 14.90 -0.08 21.62
CA VAL A 391 14.71 -1.52 21.47
C VAL A 391 15.36 -2.25 22.62
N ILE A 392 14.60 -3.14 23.25
CA ILE A 392 14.98 -3.91 24.42
C ILE A 392 14.81 -5.37 24.06
N SER A 393 15.77 -6.21 24.43
CA SER A 393 15.58 -7.66 24.40
C SER A 393 15.67 -8.23 25.81
N PHE A 394 14.98 -9.33 26.09
CA PHE A 394 15.05 -9.99 27.41
C PHE A 394 14.71 -11.48 27.30
N THR A 395 15.15 -12.26 28.28
CA THR A 395 14.87 -13.70 28.39
C THR A 395 14.01 -14.00 29.61
N THR A 396 13.25 -15.10 29.58
CA THR A 396 12.34 -15.49 30.67
C THR A 396 12.61 -16.88 31.24
N GLY A 397 13.59 -17.59 30.69
CA GLY A 397 13.87 -19.01 30.98
C GLY A 397 12.85 -20.00 30.41
N SER A 398 11.85 -19.54 29.64
CA SER A 398 10.78 -20.41 29.12
C SER A 398 10.13 -19.86 27.85
N VAL A 399 10.27 -20.60 26.76
CA VAL A 399 9.64 -20.29 25.46
C VAL A 399 8.12 -20.18 25.60
N GLY A 400 7.50 -21.11 26.33
CA GLY A 400 6.05 -21.11 26.54
C GLY A 400 5.57 -19.88 27.34
N PHE A 401 6.37 -19.43 28.30
CA PHE A 401 6.09 -18.21 29.06
C PHE A 401 6.21 -16.96 28.19
N SER A 402 7.34 -16.82 27.47
CA SER A 402 7.59 -15.71 26.55
C SER A 402 6.48 -15.56 25.50
N ARG A 403 6.01 -16.69 24.95
CA ARG A 403 4.89 -16.72 24.02
C ARG A 403 3.60 -16.20 24.66
N ARG A 404 3.20 -16.74 25.81
CA ARG A 404 1.99 -16.31 26.52
C ARG A 404 2.05 -14.84 26.92
N LEU A 405 3.22 -14.32 27.27
CA LEU A 405 3.43 -12.91 27.59
C LEU A 405 3.12 -12.02 26.39
N LEU A 406 3.68 -12.33 25.22
CA LEU A 406 3.41 -11.56 24.00
C LEU A 406 1.94 -11.70 23.57
N ASP A 407 1.38 -12.91 23.62
CA ASP A 407 -0.03 -13.15 23.28
C ASP A 407 -0.99 -12.42 24.25
N ALA A 408 -0.58 -12.18 25.50
CA ALA A 408 -1.37 -11.45 26.51
C ALA A 408 -1.13 -9.93 26.51
N SER A 409 -0.12 -9.44 25.78
CA SER A 409 0.17 -8.00 25.66
C SER A 409 -0.85 -7.33 24.74
N ARG A 410 -1.35 -6.14 25.10
CA ARG A 410 -2.38 -5.42 24.32
C ARG A 410 -1.78 -4.26 23.53
N LEU A 411 -0.79 -3.58 24.13
CA LEU A 411 -0.11 -2.43 23.52
C LEU A 411 1.12 -2.86 22.72
N PHE A 412 1.88 -3.84 23.22
CA PHE A 412 2.97 -4.45 22.46
C PHE A 412 2.42 -5.45 21.45
N LYS A 413 2.08 -4.97 20.25
CA LYS A 413 1.53 -5.82 19.20
C LYS A 413 2.59 -6.80 18.69
N THR A 414 2.23 -8.08 18.58
CA THR A 414 3.12 -9.12 18.05
C THR A 414 3.31 -8.93 16.54
N THR A 415 4.45 -8.37 16.14
CA THR A 415 4.81 -8.13 14.73
C THR A 415 6.31 -8.01 14.56
N VAL A 416 6.79 -8.27 13.34
CA VAL A 416 8.17 -7.95 12.96
C VAL A 416 8.34 -6.44 12.73
N SER A 417 9.59 -6.00 12.65
CA SER A 417 10.00 -4.58 12.55
C SER A 417 10.20 -3.87 13.91
N PHE A 418 10.62 -2.61 13.85
CA PHE A 418 10.85 -1.72 14.99
C PHE A 418 10.97 -0.25 14.53
N GLY A 419 11.01 0.68 15.48
CA GLY A 419 11.26 2.11 15.22
C GLY A 419 10.05 2.92 14.78
N SER A 420 8.85 2.33 14.82
CA SER A 420 7.57 3.03 14.63
C SER A 420 7.10 3.75 15.90
N VAL A 421 6.14 4.66 15.76
CA VAL A 421 5.46 5.30 16.90
C VAL A 421 4.72 4.32 17.81
N ASN A 422 4.30 3.16 17.28
CA ASN A 422 3.64 2.10 18.04
C ASN A 422 4.65 1.13 18.66
N SER A 423 4.33 0.64 19.85
CA SER A 423 5.06 -0.41 20.57
C SER A 423 4.81 -1.80 19.95
N LEU A 424 5.88 -2.55 19.75
CA LEU A 424 5.85 -3.87 19.09
C LEU A 424 6.62 -4.90 19.93
N GLY A 425 6.18 -6.16 19.88
CA GLY A 425 6.87 -7.30 20.49
C GLY A 425 7.10 -8.42 19.48
N GLU A 426 8.21 -9.15 19.61
CA GLU A 426 8.45 -10.37 18.84
C GLU A 426 9.30 -11.39 19.61
N MET A 427 9.27 -12.64 19.16
CA MET A 427 10.26 -13.66 19.50
C MET A 427 11.21 -13.85 18.31
N PRO A 428 12.47 -13.36 18.35
CA PRO A 428 13.35 -13.36 17.19
C PRO A 428 13.55 -14.73 16.53
N CYS A 429 13.74 -15.80 17.32
CA CYS A 429 14.02 -17.15 16.80
C CYS A 429 12.88 -17.75 15.96
N THR A 430 11.63 -17.36 16.23
CA THR A 430 10.45 -17.86 15.49
C THR A 430 9.91 -16.87 14.47
N MET A 431 10.46 -15.65 14.42
CA MET A 431 10.00 -14.56 13.56
C MET A 431 11.15 -13.96 12.73
N SER A 432 11.80 -12.88 13.20
CA SER A 432 12.76 -12.10 12.40
C SER A 432 14.05 -12.84 12.03
N HIS A 433 14.47 -13.81 12.84
CA HIS A 433 15.67 -14.62 12.65
C HIS A 433 15.37 -16.07 12.24
N ALA A 434 14.10 -16.39 11.94
CA ALA A 434 13.69 -17.71 11.50
C ALA A 434 14.35 -18.16 10.18
N SER A 435 14.94 -17.22 9.40
CA SER A 435 15.70 -17.55 8.20
C SER A 435 17.12 -18.07 8.46
N ILE A 436 17.61 -18.02 9.71
CA ILE A 436 18.86 -18.67 10.10
C ILE A 436 18.53 -20.15 10.42
N PRO A 437 19.20 -21.14 9.80
CA PRO A 437 18.96 -22.55 10.08
C PRO A 437 19.03 -22.87 11.58
N ALA A 438 18.13 -23.70 12.09
CA ALA A 438 18.01 -24.00 13.52
C ALA A 438 19.33 -24.48 14.16
N GLU A 439 20.13 -25.25 13.41
CA GLU A 439 21.46 -25.74 13.82
C GLU A 439 22.50 -24.63 13.98
N GLN A 440 22.27 -23.48 13.35
CA GLN A 440 23.15 -22.29 13.37
C GLN A 440 22.59 -21.17 14.27
N GLN A 441 21.38 -21.34 14.83
CA GLN A 441 20.79 -20.37 15.75
C GLN A 441 21.46 -20.46 17.13
N THR A 442 22.30 -19.49 17.44
CA THR A 442 22.95 -19.36 18.76
C THR A 442 22.16 -18.48 19.74
N LEU A 443 20.99 -18.00 19.33
CA LEU A 443 20.13 -17.12 20.11
C LEU A 443 19.28 -17.92 21.13
N PRO A 444 19.06 -17.39 22.35
CA PRO A 444 18.13 -17.99 23.30
C PRO A 444 16.73 -18.12 22.71
N GLN A 445 16.13 -19.31 22.77
CA GLN A 445 14.82 -19.59 22.15
C GLN A 445 13.66 -18.86 22.86
N ASP A 446 13.87 -18.46 24.10
CA ASP A 446 12.95 -17.67 24.93
C ASP A 446 13.24 -16.15 24.86
N LEU A 447 14.07 -15.71 23.91
CA LEU A 447 14.35 -14.30 23.72
C LEU A 447 13.09 -13.57 23.22
N VAL A 448 12.74 -12.48 23.89
CA VAL A 448 11.71 -11.53 23.48
C VAL A 448 12.40 -10.23 23.12
N ARG A 449 11.99 -9.59 22.02
CA ARG A 449 12.42 -8.24 21.63
C ARG A 449 11.22 -7.30 21.63
N LEU A 450 11.33 -6.19 22.33
CA LEU A 450 10.37 -5.09 22.32
C LEU A 450 10.95 -3.91 21.56
N SER A 451 10.19 -3.36 20.61
CA SER A 451 10.40 -2.03 20.07
C SER A 451 9.46 -1.09 20.79
N VAL A 452 9.99 -0.24 21.67
CA VAL A 452 9.19 0.69 22.45
C VAL A 452 8.81 1.90 21.61
N GLY A 453 7.52 2.22 21.57
CA GLY A 453 6.93 3.35 20.88
C GLY A 453 6.83 4.61 21.77
N ILE A 454 5.93 5.51 21.40
CA ILE A 454 5.74 6.82 22.05
C ILE A 454 4.44 6.91 22.85
N GLU A 455 3.79 5.79 23.14
CA GLU A 455 2.63 5.73 24.03
C GLU A 455 2.98 6.24 25.45
N ASP A 456 1.96 6.47 26.29
CA ASP A 456 2.21 6.80 27.69
C ASP A 456 2.93 5.63 28.39
N VAL A 457 4.07 5.92 29.00
CA VAL A 457 4.92 4.91 29.64
C VAL A 457 4.17 4.15 30.74
N ARG A 458 3.21 4.79 31.41
CA ARG A 458 2.41 4.16 32.48
C ARG A 458 1.53 3.06 31.90
N ASP A 459 0.93 3.32 30.74
CA ASP A 459 0.08 2.33 30.06
C ASP A 459 0.92 1.16 29.55
N LEU A 460 2.11 1.42 29.02
CA LEU A 460 3.05 0.37 28.58
C LEU A 460 3.51 -0.51 29.75
N LEU A 461 3.80 0.08 30.91
CA LEU A 461 4.19 -0.67 32.11
C LEU A 461 3.03 -1.49 32.69
N LEU A 462 1.83 -0.92 32.74
CA LEU A 462 0.61 -1.64 33.16
C LEU A 462 0.29 -2.80 32.21
N ASP A 463 0.48 -2.60 30.90
CA ASP A 463 0.30 -3.63 29.88
C ASP A 463 1.24 -4.82 30.10
N LEU A 464 2.53 -4.53 30.28
CA LEU A 464 3.56 -5.54 30.54
C LEU A 464 3.33 -6.25 31.88
N GLN A 465 3.00 -5.52 32.94
CA GLN A 465 2.69 -6.12 34.24
C GLN A 465 1.53 -7.11 34.13
N ARG A 466 0.41 -6.68 33.54
CA ARG A 466 -0.74 -7.56 33.32
C ARG A 466 -0.37 -8.77 32.48
N ALA A 467 0.37 -8.59 31.39
CA ALA A 467 0.80 -9.69 30.52
C ALA A 467 1.70 -10.70 31.25
N LEU A 468 2.60 -10.23 32.13
CA LEU A 468 3.45 -11.06 32.97
C LEU A 468 2.64 -11.88 34.00
N GLU A 469 1.62 -11.27 34.61
CA GLU A 469 0.69 -11.93 35.56
C GLU A 469 -0.14 -13.01 34.86
N THR A 470 -0.73 -12.69 33.70
CA THR A 470 -1.50 -13.64 32.87
C THR A 470 -0.61 -14.79 32.40
N ALA A 471 0.60 -14.51 31.91
CA ALA A 471 1.54 -15.55 31.47
C ALA A 471 1.99 -16.49 32.61
N SER A 472 1.96 -15.99 33.84
CA SER A 472 2.25 -16.73 35.09
C SER A 472 1.06 -17.55 35.60
N GLY A 473 -0.13 -17.43 35.00
CA GLY A 473 -1.34 -18.11 35.46
C GLY A 473 -1.98 -17.49 36.71
N GLN A 474 -1.59 -16.25 37.07
CA GLN A 474 -2.14 -15.53 38.22
C GLN A 474 -3.43 -14.75 37.88
N ARG A 475 -3.82 -14.73 36.60
CA ARG A 475 -5.01 -14.07 36.07
C ARG A 475 -5.56 -14.87 34.89
N GLU A 476 -6.87 -15.11 34.84
CA GLU A 476 -7.50 -15.87 33.74
C GLU A 476 -7.32 -15.16 32.38
N GLN A 477 -7.16 -15.94 31.31
CA GLN A 477 -7.13 -15.42 29.95
C GLN A 477 -8.54 -14.95 29.54
N PRO A 478 -8.73 -13.69 29.13
CA PRO A 478 -10.00 -13.29 28.51
C PRO A 478 -10.19 -14.04 27.18
N SER A 479 -11.43 -14.41 26.86
CA SER A 479 -11.75 -15.13 25.62
C SER A 479 -11.49 -14.26 24.39
N ASN A 480 -10.93 -14.86 23.34
CA ASN A 480 -10.54 -14.18 22.10
C ASN A 480 -11.72 -13.71 21.21
N ASP A 481 -12.97 -13.89 21.65
CA ASP A 481 -14.18 -13.69 20.85
C ASP A 481 -14.90 -12.35 21.08
N GLN A 482 -14.32 -11.41 21.85
CA GLN A 482 -14.90 -10.08 22.02
C GLN A 482 -14.25 -9.06 21.09
N TYR A 483 -15.09 -8.38 20.30
CA TYR A 483 -14.78 -7.12 19.64
C TYR A 483 -14.24 -6.11 20.67
N ASP A 484 -13.53 -5.09 20.17
CA ASP A 484 -12.71 -4.14 20.94
C ASP A 484 -13.46 -3.30 22.00
N SER A 485 -13.83 -3.91 23.14
CA SER A 485 -14.08 -3.21 24.41
C SER A 485 -12.77 -2.99 25.21
N ARG A 486 -11.60 -3.14 24.56
CA ARG A 486 -10.30 -3.39 25.22
C ARG A 486 -9.66 -2.13 25.84
N PHE A 487 -10.30 -0.98 25.67
CA PHE A 487 -9.99 0.30 26.34
C PHE A 487 -10.91 0.62 27.53
N GLU A 488 -12.02 -0.11 27.71
CA GLU A 488 -13.00 0.17 28.78
C GLU A 488 -12.54 -0.30 30.16
N ASP A 489 -11.60 -1.26 30.23
CA ASP A 489 -11.06 -1.85 31.46
C ASP A 489 -9.68 -1.30 31.91
N LEU A 490 -9.13 -0.28 31.23
CA LEU A 490 -7.90 0.36 31.70
C LEU A 490 -8.26 1.26 32.90
N PRO A 491 -7.65 1.06 34.09
CA PRO A 491 -7.90 1.97 35.20
C PRO A 491 -7.51 3.39 34.80
N VAL A 492 -8.44 4.33 34.93
CA VAL A 492 -8.16 5.75 34.76
C VAL A 492 -7.08 6.12 35.77
N VAL A 493 -5.85 6.35 35.29
CA VAL A 493 -4.77 6.84 36.14
C VAL A 493 -5.22 8.20 36.71
N PRO A 494 -5.25 8.39 38.04
CA PRO A 494 -5.68 9.65 38.62
C PRO A 494 -4.86 10.81 38.05
N ARG A 495 -5.52 11.89 37.63
CA ARG A 495 -4.82 13.14 37.31
C ARG A 495 -4.05 13.61 38.54
N LEU A 496 -2.79 14.01 38.36
CA LEU A 496 -2.02 14.67 39.41
C LEU A 496 -2.79 15.89 39.95
N PRO A 497 -2.80 16.12 41.27
CA PRO A 497 -3.41 17.32 41.85
C PRO A 497 -2.58 18.53 41.42
N GLY A 498 -3.18 19.43 40.63
CA GLY A 498 -2.50 20.66 40.20
C GLY A 498 -3.05 21.39 38.96
N ALA A 499 -4.09 20.88 38.29
CA ALA A 499 -4.74 21.59 37.19
C ALA A 499 -6.21 21.88 37.55
N ILE A 500 -6.41 23.13 37.98
CA ILE A 500 -7.64 23.94 38.08
C ILE A 500 -8.95 23.19 37.79
N ALA A 501 -9.74 23.02 38.86
CA ALA A 501 -11.11 22.54 38.82
C ALA A 501 -12.06 23.64 38.34
N GLU A 502 -12.93 23.31 37.39
CA GLU A 502 -14.29 23.87 37.33
C GLU A 502 -15.27 22.70 37.44
N GLU A 503 -16.14 22.82 38.42
CA GLU A 503 -17.22 21.91 38.78
C GLU A 503 -18.27 21.86 37.68
N THR A 504 -18.88 20.68 37.47
CA THR A 504 -20.34 20.52 37.46
C THR A 504 -20.69 19.05 37.64
N ASP A 505 -21.22 18.77 38.83
CA ASP A 505 -22.35 17.90 39.20
C ASP A 505 -22.65 16.62 38.41
N GLY A 506 -22.85 15.57 39.21
CA GLY A 506 -23.16 14.22 38.78
C GLY A 506 -24.63 13.95 38.48
N HIS A 507 -24.82 12.90 37.70
CA HIS A 507 -25.97 12.02 37.82
C HIS A 507 -25.57 10.62 37.32
N ASP A 508 -25.63 9.64 38.23
CA ASP A 508 -25.65 8.21 37.92
C ASP A 508 -26.96 7.84 37.21
N ASP A 509 -26.88 7.07 36.12
CA ASP A 509 -28.01 6.31 35.57
C ASP A 509 -27.56 4.87 35.26
N PRO A 510 -28.20 3.84 35.84
CA PRO A 510 -27.89 2.44 35.60
C PRO A 510 -28.82 1.83 34.52
N SER A 511 -28.30 1.57 33.32
CA SER A 511 -28.94 0.59 32.42
C SER A 511 -27.94 -0.05 31.45
N GLY A 512 -27.68 -1.34 31.67
CA GLY A 512 -26.92 -2.18 30.76
C GLY A 512 -27.72 -2.47 29.48
N LEU A 513 -27.13 -2.15 28.32
CA LEU A 513 -27.59 -2.61 27.01
C LEU A 513 -26.37 -2.95 26.14
N GLN A 514 -26.19 -4.25 25.92
CA GLN A 514 -25.22 -4.81 24.97
C GLN A 514 -25.57 -4.36 23.55
N ARG A 515 -24.58 -3.82 22.81
CA ARG A 515 -24.69 -3.48 21.38
C ARG A 515 -23.98 -4.52 20.52
N SER A 516 -24.59 -4.81 19.37
CA SER A 516 -24.20 -5.84 18.42
C SER A 516 -23.11 -5.38 17.44
N ASP A 517 -22.16 -6.28 17.20
CA ASP A 517 -20.96 -6.08 16.38
C ASP A 517 -21.23 -6.05 14.87
N SER A 518 -20.45 -5.22 14.18
CA SER A 518 -20.57 -5.02 12.73
C SER A 518 -19.73 -6.03 11.92
N LEU A 519 -20.38 -6.67 10.94
CA LEU A 519 -19.85 -7.72 10.04
C LEU A 519 -18.62 -7.31 9.20
N VAL A 520 -18.28 -6.02 9.13
CA VAL A 520 -17.13 -5.51 8.36
C VAL A 520 -15.81 -5.71 9.12
N GLY A 521 -15.83 -5.70 10.45
CA GLY A 521 -14.65 -5.98 11.28
C GLY A 521 -14.20 -7.44 11.21
N PHE A 522 -15.16 -8.36 11.04
CA PHE A 522 -14.89 -9.81 10.96
C PHE A 522 -14.14 -10.20 9.68
N LEU A 523 -14.43 -9.54 8.54
CA LEU A 523 -13.79 -9.84 7.25
C LEU A 523 -12.42 -9.17 7.09
N ALA A 524 -12.20 -8.00 7.70
CA ALA A 524 -10.89 -7.33 7.68
C ALA A 524 -9.86 -8.05 8.55
N ALA A 525 -10.29 -8.67 9.66
CA ALA A 525 -9.42 -9.42 10.56
C ALA A 525 -8.83 -10.70 9.94
N GLN A 526 -9.52 -11.34 8.97
CA GLN A 526 -9.01 -12.56 8.32
C GLN A 526 -8.04 -12.31 7.16
N ALA A 527 -8.02 -11.11 6.56
CA ALA A 527 -7.11 -10.82 5.45
C ALA A 527 -5.67 -10.46 5.88
N GLN A 528 -5.44 -10.17 7.17
CA GLN A 528 -4.14 -9.69 7.69
C GLN A 528 -3.24 -10.76 8.32
N GLN A 529 -3.64 -12.04 8.34
CA GLN A 529 -2.76 -13.14 8.76
C GLN A 529 -2.28 -13.97 7.56
N LYS A 530 -1.18 -13.55 6.92
CA LYS A 530 -0.40 -14.40 6.02
C LYS A 530 0.73 -15.10 6.79
N ARG A 531 0.65 -16.41 6.98
CA ARG A 531 1.82 -17.30 7.10
C ARG A 531 1.95 -18.12 5.81
N PRO A 532 3.16 -18.28 5.25
CA PRO A 532 3.41 -19.12 4.08
C PRO A 532 3.60 -20.57 4.53
N GLY A 533 2.83 -21.49 3.94
CA GLY A 533 2.81 -22.90 4.36
C GLY A 533 1.40 -23.46 4.24
N LEU A 534 1.08 -23.86 3.02
CA LEU A 534 -0.14 -24.52 2.57
C LEU A 534 -0.44 -25.78 3.42
N ALA A 535 -1.50 -25.73 4.23
CA ALA A 535 -2.26 -26.90 4.70
C ALA A 535 -3.59 -26.44 5.31
N LEU A 536 -4.56 -26.16 4.44
CA LEU A 536 -5.98 -26.19 4.79
C LEU A 536 -6.38 -27.66 4.95
N LEU A 537 -6.13 -28.23 6.13
CA LEU A 537 -6.73 -29.49 6.58
C LEU A 537 -7.09 -29.28 8.06
N GLY A 538 -8.33 -29.35 8.51
CA GLY A 538 -9.49 -29.95 7.87
C GLY A 538 -10.75 -29.10 8.03
N VAL A 539 -11.33 -28.73 6.89
CA VAL A 539 -12.72 -29.07 6.63
C VAL A 539 -12.72 -29.72 5.25
N ALA A 540 -12.99 -31.01 5.23
CA ALA A 540 -13.19 -31.77 4.02
C ALA A 540 -14.54 -31.35 3.41
N ALA A 541 -14.49 -30.92 2.14
CA ALA A 541 -15.60 -30.38 1.35
C ALA A 541 -16.22 -29.10 1.96
N VAL A 542 -16.35 -28.03 1.16
CA VAL A 542 -16.98 -26.78 1.61
C VAL A 542 -18.06 -26.39 0.61
N SER A 543 -19.32 -26.62 0.97
CA SER A 543 -20.52 -26.04 0.34
C SER A 543 -20.98 -24.85 1.18
N VAL A 544 -21.07 -23.65 0.59
CA VAL A 544 -21.49 -22.40 1.29
C VAL A 544 -22.82 -21.89 0.76
N LEU A 545 -23.78 -21.58 1.64
CA LEU A 545 -25.06 -20.96 1.26
C LEU A 545 -25.14 -19.48 1.69
N THR A 546 -25.51 -18.58 0.76
CA THR A 546 -25.74 -17.15 1.05
C THR A 546 -27.21 -16.73 0.81
N LEU A 547 -27.78 -15.85 1.66
CA LEU A 547 -29.24 -15.55 1.70
C LEU A 547 -29.58 -14.06 1.71
N GLY A 548 -30.22 -13.51 0.67
CA GLY A 548 -30.28 -12.05 0.44
C GLY A 548 -31.65 -11.33 0.45
N ALA A 549 -31.68 -10.15 1.08
CA ALA A 549 -32.62 -9.03 0.86
C ALA A 549 -31.95 -7.64 1.09
N LEU A 550 -32.19 -6.74 0.13
CA LEU A 550 -32.06 -5.27 0.04
C LEU A 550 -30.95 -4.36 0.58
N ALA A 551 -30.00 -4.74 1.43
CA ALA A 551 -28.90 -3.79 1.74
C ALA A 551 -27.54 -4.48 1.91
N ALA A 552 -27.55 -5.71 2.40
CA ALA A 552 -26.36 -6.57 2.47
C ALA A 552 -26.10 -7.33 1.14
N ALA A 553 -26.91 -7.10 0.11
CA ALA A 553 -26.77 -7.71 -1.21
C ALA A 553 -25.48 -7.29 -1.96
N ARG A 554 -24.80 -6.21 -1.52
CA ARG A 554 -23.48 -5.79 -2.03
C ARG A 554 -22.34 -6.64 -1.48
N SER A 555 -22.37 -6.99 -0.19
CA SER A 555 -21.34 -7.82 0.46
C SER A 555 -21.45 -9.30 0.09
N GLN A 556 -22.66 -9.81 -0.12
CA GLN A 556 -22.91 -11.24 -0.41
C GLN A 556 -22.32 -11.73 -1.72
N ARG A 557 -22.55 -10.98 -2.80
CA ARG A 557 -22.10 -11.40 -4.13
C ARG A 557 -20.58 -11.22 -4.28
N ARG A 558 -20.01 -10.25 -3.56
CA ARG A 558 -18.56 -10.10 -3.37
C ARG A 558 -17.97 -11.34 -2.71
N CYS A 559 -18.55 -11.80 -1.59
CA CYS A 559 -18.10 -13.00 -0.91
C CYS A 559 -18.33 -14.26 -1.74
N ALA A 560 -19.50 -14.44 -2.36
CA ALA A 560 -19.82 -15.65 -3.13
C ALA A 560 -18.90 -15.82 -4.35
N GLY A 561 -18.66 -14.75 -5.10
CA GLY A 561 -17.76 -14.79 -6.24
C GLY A 561 -16.29 -14.95 -5.84
N PHE A 562 -15.87 -14.33 -4.74
CA PHE A 562 -14.53 -14.51 -4.18
C PHE A 562 -14.30 -15.94 -3.71
N ILE A 563 -15.24 -16.51 -2.95
CA ILE A 563 -15.17 -17.89 -2.41
C ILE A 563 -15.17 -18.90 -3.57
N ALA A 564 -16.03 -18.73 -4.57
CA ALA A 564 -16.00 -19.56 -5.78
C ALA A 564 -14.68 -19.43 -6.53
N GLY A 565 -14.08 -18.22 -6.57
CA GLY A 565 -12.76 -17.98 -7.13
C GLY A 565 -11.60 -18.72 -6.44
N PHE A 566 -11.76 -19.15 -5.18
CA PHE A 566 -10.82 -20.06 -4.50
C PHE A 566 -11.07 -21.54 -4.80
N GLY A 567 -12.09 -21.86 -5.61
CA GLY A 567 -12.45 -23.23 -5.98
C GLY A 567 -13.40 -23.92 -5.00
N PHE A 568 -14.08 -23.17 -4.13
CA PHE A 568 -15.09 -23.74 -3.22
C PHE A 568 -16.48 -23.80 -3.88
N ASP A 569 -17.31 -24.74 -3.43
CA ASP A 569 -18.70 -24.85 -3.88
C ASP A 569 -19.56 -23.79 -3.17
N VAL A 570 -20.21 -22.93 -3.96
CA VAL A 570 -20.99 -21.80 -3.44
C VAL A 570 -22.37 -21.79 -4.04
N THR A 571 -23.38 -21.77 -3.17
CA THR A 571 -24.77 -21.53 -3.53
C THR A 571 -25.23 -20.16 -3.01
N VAL A 572 -25.84 -19.37 -3.90
CA VAL A 572 -26.51 -18.10 -3.58
C VAL A 572 -28.01 -18.33 -3.68
N MET A 573 -28.69 -18.32 -2.55
CA MET A 573 -30.15 -18.32 -2.49
C MET A 573 -30.70 -16.90 -2.65
N VAL A 574 -31.53 -16.72 -3.66
CA VAL A 574 -32.11 -15.43 -4.04
C VAL A 574 -33.61 -15.50 -3.82
N ARG A 575 -34.14 -14.67 -2.92
CA ARG A 575 -35.58 -14.63 -2.63
C ARG A 575 -36.44 -14.27 -3.84
N SER A 576 -35.95 -13.40 -4.72
CA SER A 576 -36.72 -12.86 -5.85
C SER A 576 -35.80 -12.48 -7.02
N ILE A 577 -35.30 -11.24 -7.03
CA ILE A 577 -34.46 -10.69 -8.10
C ILE A 577 -33.06 -10.35 -7.61
N LEU A 578 -32.11 -10.27 -8.54
CA LEU A 578 -30.74 -9.84 -8.26
C LEU A 578 -30.68 -8.31 -8.14
N LEU A 579 -29.82 -7.83 -7.22
CA LEU A 579 -29.57 -6.41 -6.97
C LEU A 579 -30.84 -5.54 -7.05
N ARG A 580 -31.89 -5.88 -6.30
CA ARG A 580 -33.11 -5.06 -6.28
C ARG A 580 -32.74 -3.61 -5.93
N GLY A 581 -33.29 -2.66 -6.70
CA GLY A 581 -32.93 -1.24 -6.63
C GLY A 581 -31.81 -0.84 -7.58
N PHE A 582 -31.35 -1.75 -8.43
CA PHE A 582 -30.43 -1.47 -9.52
C PHE A 582 -31.02 -1.90 -10.87
N ASP A 583 -30.43 -1.41 -11.95
CA ASP A 583 -30.74 -1.81 -13.32
C ASP A 583 -30.76 -3.33 -13.49
N GLN A 584 -31.93 -3.86 -13.88
CA GLN A 584 -32.15 -5.30 -13.88
C GLN A 584 -31.43 -6.05 -15.01
N ASP A 585 -31.11 -5.39 -16.13
CA ASP A 585 -30.32 -6.04 -17.18
C ASP A 585 -28.93 -6.38 -16.65
N ILE A 586 -28.27 -5.37 -16.06
CA ILE A 586 -26.89 -5.51 -15.57
C ILE A 586 -26.86 -6.44 -14.36
N ALA A 587 -27.86 -6.38 -13.48
CA ALA A 587 -27.99 -7.32 -12.37
C ALA A 587 -28.08 -8.77 -12.83
N ASN A 588 -28.78 -9.03 -13.93
CA ASN A 588 -28.87 -10.35 -14.54
C ASN A 588 -27.56 -10.76 -15.23
N MET A 589 -26.86 -9.84 -15.90
CA MET A 589 -25.53 -10.10 -16.49
C MET A 589 -24.51 -10.49 -15.42
N ILE A 590 -24.48 -9.80 -14.27
CA ILE A 590 -23.64 -10.17 -13.12
C ILE A 590 -23.98 -11.59 -12.64
N GLY A 591 -25.27 -11.92 -12.52
CA GLY A 591 -25.71 -13.26 -12.14
C GLY A 591 -25.23 -14.33 -13.12
N GLN A 592 -25.39 -14.10 -14.42
CA GLN A 592 -24.93 -15.00 -15.49
C GLN A 592 -23.41 -15.15 -15.47
N TYR A 593 -22.67 -14.06 -15.29
CA TYR A 593 -21.21 -14.08 -15.15
C TYR A 593 -20.78 -14.94 -13.97
N MET A 594 -21.39 -14.77 -12.80
CA MET A 594 -21.10 -15.56 -11.61
C MET A 594 -21.46 -17.04 -11.80
N GLN A 595 -22.58 -17.35 -12.47
CA GLN A 595 -22.97 -18.72 -12.81
C GLN A 595 -21.95 -19.40 -13.74
N LYS A 596 -21.51 -18.70 -14.80
CA LYS A 596 -20.46 -19.15 -15.71
C LYS A 596 -19.17 -19.50 -14.96
N HIS A 597 -18.90 -18.81 -13.84
CA HIS A 597 -17.70 -18.97 -13.02
C HIS A 597 -17.93 -19.82 -11.75
N GLY A 598 -18.91 -20.73 -11.77
CA GLY A 598 -19.03 -21.77 -10.75
C GLY A 598 -19.90 -21.43 -9.53
N VAL A 599 -20.63 -20.30 -9.54
CA VAL A 599 -21.60 -19.99 -8.48
C VAL A 599 -22.97 -20.59 -8.79
N ASN A 600 -23.48 -21.44 -7.90
CA ASN A 600 -24.82 -21.99 -7.98
C ASN A 600 -25.85 -20.94 -7.52
N PHE A 601 -26.95 -20.76 -8.24
CA PHE A 601 -28.03 -19.84 -7.84
C PHE A 601 -29.32 -20.61 -7.58
N ALA A 602 -29.80 -20.53 -6.35
CA ALA A 602 -31.08 -21.06 -5.91
C ALA A 602 -32.11 -19.91 -5.87
N ARG A 603 -32.77 -19.66 -7.00
CA ARG A 603 -33.69 -18.53 -7.18
C ARG A 603 -35.07 -18.84 -6.60
N GLU A 604 -35.77 -17.79 -6.19
CA GLU A 604 -37.12 -17.83 -5.60
C GLU A 604 -37.23 -18.71 -4.35
N MET A 605 -36.13 -18.79 -3.59
CA MET A 605 -36.05 -19.60 -2.38
C MET A 605 -35.81 -18.73 -1.14
N VAL A 606 -36.49 -19.10 -0.06
CA VAL A 606 -36.30 -18.50 1.27
C VAL A 606 -36.19 -19.65 2.27
N PRO A 607 -35.13 -19.72 3.07
CA PRO A 607 -34.97 -20.74 4.08
C PRO A 607 -35.99 -20.51 5.19
N SER A 608 -36.63 -21.58 5.65
CA SER A 608 -37.53 -21.54 6.80
C SER A 608 -36.80 -21.86 8.10
N LYS A 609 -35.75 -22.69 8.06
CA LYS A 609 -35.06 -23.18 9.25
C LYS A 609 -33.60 -23.54 8.96
N PHE A 610 -32.75 -23.43 9.98
CA PHE A 610 -31.40 -23.96 10.01
C PHE A 610 -31.24 -24.92 11.18
N GLU A 611 -30.58 -26.05 10.97
CA GLU A 611 -30.24 -26.99 12.04
C GLU A 611 -28.75 -27.34 11.98
N LYS A 612 -28.05 -27.22 13.11
CA LYS A 612 -26.65 -27.61 13.20
C LYS A 612 -26.55 -29.12 13.41
N THR A 613 -25.75 -29.80 12.59
CA THR A 613 -25.52 -31.24 12.68
C THR A 613 -24.42 -31.55 13.70
N ALA A 614 -24.32 -32.81 14.14
CA ALA A 614 -23.37 -33.24 15.16
C ALA A 614 -21.89 -33.06 14.75
N ASP A 615 -21.60 -33.07 13.45
CA ASP A 615 -20.28 -32.80 12.85
C ASP A 615 -20.03 -31.29 12.58
N GLY A 616 -20.95 -30.41 12.99
CA GLY A 616 -20.78 -28.96 12.94
C GLY A 616 -21.27 -28.27 11.67
N LYS A 617 -21.74 -29.03 10.66
CA LYS A 617 -22.38 -28.50 9.44
C LYS A 617 -23.78 -27.96 9.74
N VAL A 618 -24.39 -27.31 8.75
CA VAL A 618 -25.69 -26.65 8.84
C VAL A 618 -26.63 -27.20 7.78
N LYS A 619 -27.69 -27.88 8.22
CA LYS A 619 -28.84 -28.23 7.39
C LYS A 619 -29.70 -27.00 7.15
N VAL A 620 -30.05 -26.76 5.89
CA VAL A 620 -30.92 -25.66 5.49
C VAL A 620 -32.24 -26.24 5.01
N PHE A 621 -33.34 -25.69 5.49
CA PHE A 621 -34.68 -26.10 5.11
C PHE A 621 -35.38 -24.99 4.31
N VAL A 622 -36.11 -25.36 3.27
CA VAL A 622 -36.97 -24.46 2.48
C VAL A 622 -38.37 -25.07 2.48
N LYS A 623 -39.38 -24.30 2.92
CA LYS A 623 -40.76 -24.80 3.11
C LYS A 623 -40.81 -26.11 3.92
N ASP A 624 -39.97 -26.17 4.97
CA ASP A 624 -39.85 -27.28 5.93
C ASP A 624 -39.37 -28.62 5.34
N ALA A 625 -38.89 -28.60 4.09
CA ALA A 625 -38.12 -29.70 3.49
C ALA A 625 -36.62 -29.39 3.53
N GLU A 626 -35.79 -30.40 3.78
CA GLU A 626 -34.33 -30.26 3.73
C GLU A 626 -33.91 -29.90 2.29
N TYR A 627 -33.28 -28.75 2.12
CA TYR A 627 -32.73 -28.31 0.84
C TYR A 627 -31.32 -28.87 0.64
N GLY A 628 -30.50 -28.84 1.69
CA GLY A 628 -29.13 -29.34 1.64
C GLY A 628 -28.37 -29.10 2.94
N VAL A 629 -27.18 -29.68 3.01
CA VAL A 629 -26.24 -29.56 4.14
C VAL A 629 -25.04 -28.75 3.68
N PHE A 630 -24.69 -27.72 4.44
CA PHE A 630 -23.63 -26.77 4.12
C PHE A 630 -22.64 -26.68 5.27
N ASP A 631 -21.37 -26.49 4.97
CA ASP A 631 -20.33 -26.31 5.99
C ASP A 631 -20.43 -24.95 6.65
N THR A 632 -20.97 -23.96 5.93
CA THR A 632 -21.24 -22.61 6.46
C THR A 632 -22.42 -21.98 5.74
N VAL A 633 -23.27 -21.29 6.51
CA VAL A 633 -24.40 -20.49 5.99
C VAL A 633 -24.18 -19.04 6.39
N LEU A 634 -24.13 -18.14 5.40
CA LEU A 634 -23.97 -16.71 5.60
C LEU A 634 -25.30 -15.99 5.29
N VAL A 635 -25.95 -15.50 6.35
CA VAL A 635 -27.18 -14.71 6.23
C VAL A 635 -26.81 -13.25 6.04
N ALA A 636 -27.17 -12.65 4.89
CA ALA A 636 -26.95 -11.22 4.67
C ALA A 636 -28.20 -10.57 4.04
N ILE A 637 -29.19 -10.39 4.90
CA ILE A 637 -30.54 -9.92 4.57
C ILE A 637 -30.77 -8.42 4.82
N GLY A 638 -29.69 -7.63 4.85
CA GLY A 638 -29.76 -6.18 5.07
C GLY A 638 -29.81 -5.79 6.54
N ARG A 639 -30.08 -4.52 6.81
CA ARG A 639 -30.25 -3.94 8.14
C ARG A 639 -31.67 -3.39 8.29
N THR A 640 -32.21 -3.45 9.49
CA THR A 640 -33.46 -2.79 9.89
C THR A 640 -33.12 -1.60 10.78
N GLY A 641 -33.88 -0.52 10.66
CA GLY A 641 -33.77 0.62 11.57
C GLY A 641 -34.30 0.29 12.96
N LEU A 642 -33.80 0.99 13.98
CA LEU A 642 -34.15 0.75 15.38
C LEU A 642 -34.97 1.90 15.99
N ALA A 643 -35.70 2.67 15.17
CA ALA A 643 -36.43 3.84 15.65
C ALA A 643 -37.41 3.52 16.79
N SER A 644 -38.11 2.39 16.75
CA SER A 644 -39.01 1.95 17.82
C SER A 644 -38.29 1.65 19.15
N GLN A 645 -37.02 1.25 19.12
CA GLN A 645 -36.22 1.03 20.33
C GLN A 645 -35.68 2.32 20.94
N LEU A 646 -35.65 3.41 20.16
CA LEU A 646 -35.22 4.73 20.59
C LEU A 646 -36.37 5.58 21.17
N ASN A 647 -37.58 5.01 21.27
CA ASN A 647 -38.79 5.70 21.76
C ASN A 647 -39.01 7.06 21.05
N VAL A 648 -38.82 7.07 19.72
CA VAL A 648 -38.84 8.29 18.91
C VAL A 648 -40.23 8.96 18.92
N GLU A 649 -41.28 8.17 19.17
CA GLU A 649 -42.65 8.66 19.32
C GLU A 649 -42.79 9.62 20.51
N ALA A 650 -42.05 9.39 21.61
CA ALA A 650 -42.05 10.30 22.76
C ALA A 650 -41.44 11.67 22.42
N ALA A 651 -40.54 11.72 21.43
CA ALA A 651 -40.01 12.97 20.88
C ALA A 651 -40.93 13.59 19.80
N GLY A 652 -42.05 12.96 19.44
CA GLY A 652 -42.95 13.41 18.37
C GLY A 652 -42.49 13.05 16.95
N LEU A 653 -41.51 12.16 16.81
CA LEU A 653 -40.93 11.77 15.54
C LEU A 653 -41.76 10.68 14.84
N SER A 654 -41.96 10.84 13.54
CA SER A 654 -42.56 9.83 12.68
C SER A 654 -41.50 8.87 12.14
N TYR A 655 -41.81 7.58 12.13
CA TYR A 655 -40.96 6.53 11.54
C TYR A 655 -41.83 5.49 10.83
N ASN A 656 -41.24 4.76 9.89
CA ASN A 656 -41.91 3.66 9.21
C ASN A 656 -41.81 2.37 10.07
N PRO A 657 -42.92 1.81 10.57
CA PRO A 657 -42.89 0.64 11.46
C PRO A 657 -42.42 -0.64 10.75
N LYS A 658 -42.49 -0.72 9.41
CA LYS A 658 -42.00 -1.89 8.66
C LYS A 658 -40.49 -1.92 8.54
N THR A 659 -39.86 -0.75 8.36
CA THR A 659 -38.40 -0.63 8.16
C THR A 659 -37.68 -0.22 9.44
N GLY A 660 -38.39 0.35 10.42
CA GLY A 660 -37.85 0.90 11.66
C GLY A 660 -37.04 2.19 11.46
N LYS A 661 -37.27 2.91 10.35
CA LYS A 661 -36.50 4.10 9.95
C LYS A 661 -37.30 5.39 10.07
N VAL A 662 -36.62 6.49 10.38
CA VAL A 662 -37.21 7.82 10.60
C VAL A 662 -37.63 8.43 9.27
N VAL A 663 -38.85 8.97 9.22
CA VAL A 663 -39.36 9.68 8.04
C VAL A 663 -38.85 11.11 8.07
N VAL A 664 -38.22 11.53 6.97
CA VAL A 664 -37.70 12.88 6.77
C VAL A 664 -38.19 13.47 5.45
N ASP A 665 -38.26 14.79 5.38
CA ASP A 665 -38.52 15.53 4.15
C ASP A 665 -37.24 15.72 3.30
N ASP A 666 -37.33 16.52 2.23
CA ASP A 666 -36.19 16.84 1.36
C ASP A 666 -35.16 17.79 2.00
N ASN A 667 -35.46 18.36 3.16
CA ASN A 667 -34.53 19.19 3.93
C ASN A 667 -33.78 18.39 5.02
N ASP A 668 -33.96 17.06 5.04
CA ASP A 668 -33.47 16.17 6.09
C ASP A 668 -34.15 16.42 7.46
N GLN A 669 -35.30 17.11 7.44
CA GLN A 669 -36.07 17.49 8.61
C GLN A 669 -37.09 16.40 8.94
N THR A 670 -37.23 16.08 10.21
CA THR A 670 -38.21 15.10 10.68
C THR A 670 -39.60 15.74 10.84
N SER A 671 -40.58 15.00 11.35
CA SER A 671 -41.90 15.57 11.74
C SER A 671 -41.81 16.62 12.86
N VAL A 672 -40.66 16.77 13.50
CA VAL A 672 -40.40 17.79 14.53
C VAL A 672 -39.48 18.86 13.96
N PRO A 673 -39.90 20.14 13.93
CA PRO A 673 -39.19 21.17 13.17
C PRO A 673 -37.70 21.36 13.54
N ASN A 674 -37.32 21.11 14.80
CA ASN A 674 -35.96 21.33 15.27
C ASN A 674 -35.13 20.03 15.36
N ILE A 675 -35.65 18.90 14.84
CA ILE A 675 -34.94 17.61 14.82
C ILE A 675 -34.73 17.18 13.37
N PHE A 676 -33.49 16.85 13.04
CA PHE A 676 -33.06 16.43 11.73
C PHE A 676 -32.46 15.03 11.79
N ALA A 677 -32.59 14.27 10.70
CA ALA A 677 -32.00 12.95 10.59
C ALA A 677 -31.34 12.78 9.22
N ILE A 678 -30.17 12.13 9.19
CA ILE A 678 -29.37 11.92 7.97
C ILE A 678 -28.77 10.51 7.97
N GLY A 679 -28.50 9.98 6.77
CA GLY A 679 -27.85 8.67 6.59
C GLY A 679 -28.81 7.49 6.75
N ASP A 680 -28.28 6.34 7.17
CA ASP A 680 -28.97 5.04 7.13
C ASP A 680 -30.25 4.98 7.99
N VAL A 681 -30.40 5.90 8.94
CA VAL A 681 -31.59 6.02 9.80
C VAL A 681 -32.81 6.56 9.05
N CYS A 682 -32.60 7.23 7.91
CA CYS A 682 -33.65 7.87 7.13
C CYS A 682 -34.37 6.87 6.21
N GLU A 683 -35.69 6.94 6.20
CA GLU A 683 -36.53 6.19 5.28
C GLU A 683 -36.32 6.66 3.84
N GLY A 684 -36.17 5.71 2.91
CA GLY A 684 -36.08 5.99 1.47
C GLY A 684 -34.81 6.70 1.01
N LYS A 685 -33.80 6.91 1.87
CA LYS A 685 -32.51 7.51 1.49
C LYS A 685 -31.44 6.42 1.26
N PRO A 686 -30.46 6.64 0.35
CA PRO A 686 -29.37 5.71 0.12
C PRO A 686 -28.52 5.43 1.37
N GLU A 687 -28.37 4.16 1.72
CA GLU A 687 -27.54 3.69 2.84
C GLU A 687 -26.06 3.63 2.46
N LEU A 688 -25.44 4.81 2.39
CA LEU A 688 -24.04 4.97 1.97
C LEU A 688 -23.33 5.98 2.88
N THR A 689 -22.21 5.57 3.46
CA THR A 689 -21.41 6.46 4.33
C THR A 689 -21.03 7.80 3.67
N PRO A 690 -20.58 7.85 2.39
CA PRO A 690 -20.30 9.13 1.73
C PRO A 690 -21.54 10.03 1.60
N VAL A 691 -22.72 9.44 1.39
CA VAL A 691 -24.00 10.16 1.32
C VAL A 691 -24.34 10.76 2.68
N ALA A 692 -24.21 10.00 3.76
CA ALA A 692 -24.44 10.50 5.12
C ALA A 692 -23.49 11.66 5.49
N ILE A 693 -22.20 11.53 5.16
CA ILE A 693 -21.21 12.60 5.39
C ILE A 693 -21.58 13.86 4.62
N GLN A 694 -21.94 13.72 3.34
CA GLN A 694 -22.29 14.86 2.50
C GLN A 694 -23.61 15.51 2.92
N ALA A 695 -24.62 14.71 3.25
CA ALA A 695 -25.90 15.19 3.80
C ALA A 695 -25.66 15.99 5.08
N GLY A 696 -24.82 15.49 6.00
CA GLY A 696 -24.43 16.21 7.21
C GLY A 696 -23.74 17.54 6.92
N ARG A 697 -22.75 17.56 6.01
CA ARG A 697 -22.08 18.82 5.59
C ARG A 697 -23.07 19.83 5.01
N MET A 698 -24.00 19.38 4.18
CA MET A 698 -25.01 20.28 3.59
C MET A 698 -26.00 20.78 4.63
N LEU A 699 -26.47 19.92 5.52
CA LEU A 699 -27.36 20.28 6.61
C LEU A 699 -26.71 21.31 7.55
N THR A 700 -25.47 21.07 8.00
CA THR A 700 -24.72 22.03 8.83
C THR A 700 -24.60 23.40 8.16
N ARG A 701 -24.34 23.45 6.84
CA ARG A 701 -24.29 24.71 6.09
C ARG A 701 -25.64 25.41 6.02
N ARG A 702 -26.74 24.66 5.92
CA ARG A 702 -28.10 25.24 5.95
C ARG A 702 -28.43 25.83 7.31
N LEU A 703 -28.10 25.10 8.39
CA LEU A 703 -28.41 25.50 9.75
C LEU A 703 -27.55 26.67 10.24
N PHE A 704 -26.26 26.71 9.88
CA PHE A 704 -25.30 27.62 10.52
C PHE A 704 -24.57 28.58 9.57
N ALA A 705 -24.68 28.40 8.25
CA ALA A 705 -23.93 29.19 7.27
C ALA A 705 -24.82 29.84 6.19
N GLY A 706 -26.15 29.91 6.41
CA GLY A 706 -27.10 30.57 5.50
C GLY A 706 -27.23 29.94 4.10
N SER A 707 -26.73 28.71 3.91
CA SER A 707 -26.86 28.00 2.64
C SER A 707 -28.29 27.53 2.41
N THR A 708 -28.74 27.51 1.16
CA THR A 708 -30.04 26.91 0.75
C THR A 708 -29.87 25.58 0.02
N LYS A 709 -28.62 25.12 -0.20
CA LYS A 709 -28.34 23.89 -0.94
C LYS A 709 -28.79 22.64 -0.18
N LYS A 710 -29.58 21.80 -0.88
CA LYS A 710 -30.07 20.50 -0.39
C LYS A 710 -29.18 19.36 -0.85
N MET A 711 -29.22 18.25 -0.12
CA MET A 711 -28.59 17.01 -0.56
C MET A 711 -29.32 16.46 -1.77
N ASP A 712 -28.55 16.06 -2.77
CA ASP A 712 -29.04 15.38 -3.96
C ASP A 712 -28.92 13.88 -3.73
N TYR A 713 -30.09 13.23 -3.63
CA TYR A 713 -30.20 11.80 -3.36
C TYR A 713 -30.39 10.96 -4.63
N THR A 714 -30.31 11.59 -5.81
CA THR A 714 -30.50 10.94 -7.11
C THR A 714 -29.15 10.73 -7.81
N ASP A 715 -28.37 11.78 -8.01
CA ASP A 715 -27.13 11.72 -8.81
C ASP A 715 -25.93 11.34 -7.94
N ILE A 716 -26.01 10.15 -7.32
CA ILE A 716 -24.98 9.57 -6.46
C ILE A 716 -24.24 8.47 -7.22
N ALA A 717 -22.94 8.66 -7.43
CA ALA A 717 -22.05 7.61 -7.90
C ALA A 717 -22.12 6.40 -6.96
N THR A 718 -22.50 5.26 -7.50
CA THR A 718 -22.70 4.01 -6.76
C THR A 718 -21.94 2.89 -7.44
N THR A 719 -21.24 2.08 -6.65
CA THR A 719 -20.52 0.90 -7.16
C THR A 719 -20.97 -0.37 -6.43
N VAL A 720 -21.13 -1.45 -7.18
CA VAL A 720 -21.38 -2.81 -6.71
C VAL A 720 -20.14 -3.65 -6.99
N PHE A 721 -19.50 -4.11 -5.92
CA PHE A 721 -18.27 -4.90 -5.99
C PHE A 721 -18.61 -6.39 -6.17
N THR A 722 -18.81 -6.81 -7.41
CA THR A 722 -18.92 -8.22 -7.81
C THR A 722 -17.66 -8.65 -8.59
N PRO A 723 -17.46 -9.95 -8.88
CA PRO A 723 -16.29 -10.40 -9.66
C PRO A 723 -16.11 -9.68 -11.01
N ILE A 724 -17.22 -9.19 -11.56
CA ILE A 724 -17.27 -8.13 -12.57
C ILE A 724 -17.88 -6.91 -11.89
N GLU A 725 -17.17 -5.77 -11.85
CA GLU A 725 -17.64 -4.59 -11.12
C GLU A 725 -18.76 -3.87 -11.88
N TYR A 726 -19.70 -3.26 -11.14
CA TYR A 726 -20.78 -2.48 -11.71
C TYR A 726 -20.85 -1.09 -11.09
N GLY A 727 -20.73 -0.05 -11.91
CA GLY A 727 -20.88 1.35 -11.55
C GLY A 727 -22.16 1.93 -12.13
N CYS A 728 -22.87 2.75 -11.36
CA CYS A 728 -24.02 3.52 -11.84
C CYS A 728 -24.14 4.90 -11.19
N VAL A 729 -24.77 5.84 -11.89
CA VAL A 729 -25.22 7.13 -11.36
C VAL A 729 -26.50 7.56 -12.09
N GLY A 730 -27.39 8.27 -11.39
CA GLY A 730 -28.70 8.66 -11.91
C GLY A 730 -29.70 7.50 -11.86
N TYR A 731 -30.73 7.55 -12.69
CA TYR A 731 -31.77 6.53 -12.73
C TYR A 731 -31.31 5.24 -13.41
N SER A 732 -31.74 4.10 -12.87
CA SER A 732 -31.80 2.85 -13.65
C SER A 732 -32.81 2.94 -14.79
N GLU A 733 -32.71 2.05 -15.79
CA GLU A 733 -33.68 2.03 -16.89
C GLU A 733 -35.11 1.80 -16.37
N ASP A 734 -35.26 0.93 -15.39
CA ASP A 734 -36.53 0.63 -14.73
C ASP A 734 -37.12 1.86 -14.03
N GLU A 735 -36.31 2.60 -13.27
CA GLU A 735 -36.73 3.83 -12.59
C GLU A 735 -37.00 4.98 -13.56
N ALA A 736 -36.22 5.11 -14.64
CA ALA A 736 -36.41 6.15 -15.64
C ALA A 736 -37.75 5.97 -16.39
N ARG A 737 -38.12 4.71 -16.66
CA ARG A 737 -39.45 4.37 -17.23
C ARG A 737 -40.59 4.73 -16.29
N GLU A 738 -40.40 4.53 -14.99
CA GLU A 738 -41.41 4.85 -13.96
C GLU A 738 -41.53 6.36 -13.70
N LYS A 739 -40.40 7.07 -13.55
CA LYS A 739 -40.37 8.48 -13.11
C LYS A 739 -40.49 9.50 -14.24
N ILE A 740 -40.05 9.18 -15.45
CA ILE A 740 -40.10 10.09 -16.60
C ILE A 740 -41.22 9.67 -17.54
N SER A 741 -41.05 8.53 -18.21
CA SER A 741 -42.01 7.79 -19.04
C SER A 741 -41.21 6.97 -20.05
N LYS A 742 -41.67 5.74 -20.35
CA LYS A 742 -41.07 4.88 -21.38
C LYS A 742 -40.96 5.59 -22.74
N ASP A 743 -41.97 6.38 -23.12
CA ASP A 743 -42.02 7.04 -24.42
C ASP A 743 -41.17 8.33 -24.48
N ARG A 744 -40.68 8.82 -23.34
CA ARG A 744 -39.87 10.04 -23.23
C ARG A 744 -38.38 9.74 -23.11
N ILE A 745 -38.00 8.55 -22.64
CA ILE A 745 -36.59 8.17 -22.55
C ILE A 745 -36.08 7.51 -23.84
N LYS A 746 -34.76 7.53 -24.02
CA LYS A 746 -34.02 6.75 -25.01
C LYS A 746 -32.82 6.11 -24.32
N VAL A 747 -32.51 4.86 -24.67
CA VAL A 747 -31.42 4.10 -24.05
C VAL A 747 -30.39 3.74 -25.10
N TYR A 748 -29.18 4.27 -24.96
CA TYR A 748 -28.03 3.87 -25.75
C TYR A 748 -27.23 2.82 -24.99
N HIS A 749 -26.69 1.82 -25.70
CA HIS A 749 -25.89 0.78 -25.06
C HIS A 749 -24.82 0.21 -26.00
N CYS A 750 -23.78 -0.39 -25.42
CA CYS A 750 -22.78 -1.14 -26.17
C CYS A 750 -22.16 -2.25 -25.33
N THR A 751 -21.59 -3.25 -26.01
CA THR A 751 -20.64 -4.19 -25.40
C THR A 751 -19.24 -3.82 -25.83
N ALA A 752 -18.29 -3.88 -24.91
CA ALA A 752 -16.88 -3.60 -25.21
C ALA A 752 -15.99 -4.52 -24.38
N GLN A 753 -14.88 -4.96 -24.97
CA GLN A 753 -13.89 -5.77 -24.28
C GLN A 753 -12.87 -4.84 -23.61
N PRO A 754 -12.75 -4.85 -22.27
CA PRO A 754 -11.69 -4.12 -21.59
C PRO A 754 -10.31 -4.59 -22.07
N LEU A 755 -9.38 -3.66 -22.27
CA LEU A 755 -8.02 -3.95 -22.76
C LEU A 755 -7.32 -5.03 -21.93
N GLU A 756 -7.48 -4.97 -20.61
CA GLU A 756 -6.91 -5.96 -19.67
C GLU A 756 -7.44 -7.38 -19.89
N TRP A 757 -8.64 -7.56 -20.44
CA TRP A 757 -9.19 -8.88 -20.76
C TRP A 757 -8.67 -9.40 -22.09
N ASN A 758 -8.31 -8.52 -23.05
CA ASN A 758 -7.67 -8.91 -24.31
C ASN A 758 -6.31 -9.60 -24.09
N LEU A 759 -5.62 -9.27 -23.00
CA LEU A 759 -4.33 -9.86 -22.65
C LEU A 759 -4.46 -11.20 -21.91
N ASN A 760 -5.67 -11.59 -21.48
CA ASN A 760 -5.91 -12.80 -20.70
C ASN A 760 -6.63 -13.86 -21.56
N SER A 761 -5.95 -14.97 -21.84
CA SER A 761 -6.50 -16.08 -22.64
C SER A 761 -7.77 -16.71 -22.08
N GLU A 762 -7.96 -16.67 -20.75
CA GLU A 762 -9.14 -17.24 -20.08
C GLU A 762 -10.36 -16.31 -20.16
N ARG A 763 -10.16 -15.03 -20.49
CA ARG A 763 -11.22 -13.99 -20.54
C ARG A 763 -11.49 -13.46 -21.94
N LYS A 764 -10.99 -14.14 -22.98
CA LYS A 764 -11.14 -13.73 -24.39
C LYS A 764 -12.60 -13.61 -24.85
N ASP A 765 -13.52 -14.33 -24.20
CA ASP A 765 -14.95 -14.30 -24.51
C ASP A 765 -15.78 -13.43 -23.55
N ASP A 766 -15.15 -12.84 -22.52
CA ASP A 766 -15.85 -11.98 -21.58
C ASP A 766 -15.97 -10.57 -22.14
N MET A 767 -17.15 -9.96 -21.93
CA MET A 767 -17.48 -8.62 -22.38
C MET A 767 -18.00 -7.76 -21.24
N GLY A 768 -17.55 -6.52 -21.23
CA GLY A 768 -18.18 -5.49 -20.42
C GLY A 768 -19.40 -4.92 -21.13
N TYR A 769 -20.22 -4.18 -20.38
CA TYR A 769 -21.46 -3.58 -20.89
C TYR A 769 -21.62 -2.15 -20.38
N MET A 770 -22.03 -1.24 -21.26
CA MET A 770 -22.27 0.16 -20.92
C MET A 770 -23.66 0.59 -21.40
N LYS A 771 -24.30 1.47 -20.61
CA LYS A 771 -25.64 2.00 -20.89
C LYS A 771 -25.70 3.49 -20.55
N LEU A 772 -26.26 4.29 -21.46
CA LEU A 772 -26.64 5.69 -21.26
C LEU A 772 -28.16 5.82 -21.41
N ILE A 773 -28.81 6.47 -20.46
CA ILE A 773 -30.25 6.73 -20.47
C ILE A 773 -30.43 8.24 -20.60
N VAL A 774 -31.19 8.66 -21.61
CA VAL A 774 -31.38 10.07 -21.93
C VAL A 774 -32.85 10.44 -22.01
N ASP A 775 -33.16 11.70 -21.73
CA ASP A 775 -34.50 12.30 -21.85
C ASP A 775 -34.64 13.02 -23.20
N LYS A 776 -35.54 12.53 -24.07
CA LYS A 776 -35.74 13.06 -25.43
C LYS A 776 -36.29 14.47 -25.45
N GLU A 777 -37.08 14.87 -24.45
CA GLU A 777 -37.68 16.21 -24.41
C GLU A 777 -36.69 17.26 -23.87
N GLU A 778 -35.64 16.82 -23.17
CA GLU A 778 -34.59 17.67 -22.61
C GLU A 778 -33.30 17.61 -23.45
N LYS A 779 -33.43 17.63 -24.78
CA LYS A 779 -32.30 17.58 -25.73
C LYS A 779 -31.33 16.41 -25.47
N GLU A 780 -31.90 15.22 -25.20
CA GLU A 780 -31.13 14.03 -24.84
C GLU A 780 -30.18 14.25 -23.64
N LYS A 781 -30.64 15.02 -22.65
CA LYS A 781 -29.96 15.13 -21.35
C LYS A 781 -29.81 13.75 -20.73
N VAL A 782 -28.61 13.43 -20.27
CA VAL A 782 -28.32 12.15 -19.63
C VAL A 782 -28.91 12.14 -18.22
N VAL A 783 -29.75 11.15 -17.95
CA VAL A 783 -30.46 10.96 -16.69
C VAL A 783 -30.03 9.68 -15.96
N GLY A 784 -29.26 8.81 -16.62
CA GLY A 784 -28.72 7.59 -16.05
C GLY A 784 -27.50 7.09 -16.82
N VAL A 785 -26.48 6.61 -16.10
CA VAL A 785 -25.26 6.05 -16.67
C VAL A 785 -24.90 4.78 -15.92
N HIS A 786 -24.61 3.72 -16.67
CA HIS A 786 -24.24 2.42 -16.11
C HIS A 786 -23.06 1.80 -16.86
N ILE A 787 -22.17 1.16 -16.12
CA ILE A 787 -20.97 0.48 -16.62
C ILE A 787 -20.73 -0.82 -15.86
N LEU A 788 -20.55 -1.92 -16.59
CA LEU A 788 -20.25 -3.24 -16.08
C LEU A 788 -18.90 -3.69 -16.65
N GLY A 789 -17.86 -3.73 -15.83
CA GLY A 789 -16.49 -4.01 -16.26
C GLY A 789 -15.47 -3.62 -15.20
N PRO A 790 -14.17 -3.76 -15.47
CA PRO A 790 -13.13 -3.43 -14.51
C PRO A 790 -13.04 -1.92 -14.28
N ASN A 791 -12.72 -1.53 -13.04
CA ASN A 791 -12.60 -0.13 -12.62
C ASN A 791 -13.88 0.68 -12.83
N ALA A 792 -15.05 0.01 -12.88
CA ALA A 792 -16.35 0.65 -13.09
C ALA A 792 -16.63 1.75 -12.06
N GLY A 793 -16.15 1.57 -10.82
CA GLY A 793 -16.28 2.56 -9.75
C GLY A 793 -15.45 3.84 -9.96
N GLU A 794 -14.25 3.73 -10.54
CA GLU A 794 -13.41 4.88 -10.86
C GLU A 794 -14.00 5.68 -12.04
N ILE A 795 -14.46 4.97 -13.07
CA ILE A 795 -15.07 5.59 -14.27
C ILE A 795 -16.35 6.34 -13.90
N ILE A 796 -17.23 5.71 -13.11
CA ILE A 796 -18.53 6.31 -12.77
C ILE A 796 -18.39 7.55 -11.88
N GLN A 797 -17.32 7.64 -11.08
CA GLN A 797 -17.07 8.82 -10.25
C GLN A 797 -16.87 10.08 -11.11
N GLY A 798 -16.15 9.98 -12.23
CA GLY A 798 -16.00 11.09 -13.19
C GLY A 798 -17.32 11.44 -13.88
N LEU A 799 -18.05 10.42 -14.36
CA LEU A 799 -19.34 10.62 -15.05
C LEU A 799 -20.42 11.22 -14.14
N SER A 800 -20.36 10.97 -12.83
CA SER A 800 -21.28 11.58 -11.86
C SER A 800 -21.16 13.11 -11.82
N VAL A 801 -19.96 13.65 -12.03
CA VAL A 801 -19.75 15.11 -12.12
C VAL A 801 -20.39 15.64 -13.41
N ALA A 802 -20.23 14.92 -14.53
CA ALA A 802 -20.80 15.31 -15.82
C ALA A 802 -22.34 15.37 -15.79
N ILE A 803 -23.01 14.37 -15.18
CA ILE A 803 -24.48 14.38 -15.02
C ILE A 803 -24.95 15.59 -14.20
N ARG A 804 -24.26 15.90 -13.10
CA ARG A 804 -24.57 17.08 -12.26
C ARG A 804 -24.37 18.40 -13.02
N CYS A 805 -23.53 18.42 -14.04
CA CYS A 805 -23.34 19.54 -14.96
C CYS A 805 -24.37 19.58 -16.11
N GLY A 806 -25.28 18.60 -16.20
CA GLY A 806 -26.31 18.54 -17.23
C GLY A 806 -25.80 18.05 -18.59
N VAL A 807 -24.87 17.09 -18.59
CA VAL A 807 -24.35 16.48 -19.83
C VAL A 807 -25.48 15.90 -20.70
N THR A 808 -25.36 16.03 -22.02
CA THR A 808 -26.28 15.49 -23.03
C THR A 808 -25.58 14.39 -23.83
N LYS A 809 -26.33 13.61 -24.60
CA LYS A 809 -25.74 12.64 -25.53
C LYS A 809 -24.77 13.27 -26.52
N GLU A 810 -25.11 14.45 -27.05
CA GLU A 810 -24.27 15.22 -27.98
C GLU A 810 -22.88 15.52 -27.39
N HIS A 811 -22.79 15.86 -26.10
CA HIS A 811 -21.49 16.07 -25.44
C HIS A 811 -20.62 14.81 -25.40
N PHE A 812 -21.21 13.61 -25.38
CA PHE A 812 -20.45 12.36 -25.50
C PHE A 812 -19.99 12.14 -26.95
N ASP A 813 -20.85 12.43 -27.94
CA ASP A 813 -20.53 12.27 -29.37
C ASP A 813 -19.43 13.24 -29.84
N ASP A 814 -19.41 14.46 -29.30
CA ASP A 814 -18.39 15.47 -29.62
C ASP A 814 -17.08 15.25 -28.86
N CYS A 815 -17.05 14.37 -27.87
CA CYS A 815 -15.89 14.12 -27.03
C CYS A 815 -14.89 13.20 -27.76
N VAL A 816 -13.62 13.61 -27.79
CA VAL A 816 -12.53 12.76 -28.32
C VAL A 816 -12.22 11.65 -27.30
N GLY A 817 -12.52 10.41 -27.67
CA GLY A 817 -12.16 9.22 -26.91
C GLY A 817 -10.64 9.06 -26.77
N ILE A 818 -10.17 8.74 -25.57
CA ILE A 818 -8.76 8.42 -25.32
C ILE A 818 -8.57 6.92 -25.58
N HIS A 819 -7.78 6.59 -26.60
CA HIS A 819 -7.56 5.20 -27.01
C HIS A 819 -6.20 4.65 -26.55
N PRO A 820 -6.12 3.39 -26.06
CA PRO A 820 -7.22 2.48 -25.73
C PRO A 820 -7.73 2.69 -24.30
N THR A 821 -9.02 3.00 -24.13
CA THR A 821 -9.64 3.01 -22.79
C THR A 821 -11.04 2.44 -22.81
N TYR A 822 -11.41 1.69 -21.76
CA TYR A 822 -12.74 1.09 -21.69
C TYR A 822 -13.87 2.13 -21.67
N ALA A 823 -13.62 3.30 -21.08
CA ALA A 823 -14.60 4.40 -21.02
C ALA A 823 -14.78 5.14 -22.36
N GLU A 824 -13.87 4.98 -23.33
CA GLU A 824 -14.00 5.62 -24.65
C GLU A 824 -15.25 5.14 -25.40
N SER A 825 -15.75 3.94 -25.11
CA SER A 825 -16.95 3.42 -25.75
C SER A 825 -18.20 4.27 -25.53
N TYR A 826 -18.23 5.13 -24.50
CA TYR A 826 -19.30 6.11 -24.33
C TYR A 826 -19.32 7.19 -25.43
N THR A 827 -18.17 7.53 -26.01
CA THR A 827 -18.06 8.55 -27.07
C THR A 827 -18.37 7.99 -28.45
N THR A 828 -18.36 6.66 -28.60
CA THR A 828 -18.67 5.96 -29.86
C THR A 828 -20.00 5.20 -29.80
N MET A 829 -20.80 5.40 -28.76
CA MET A 829 -22.04 4.66 -28.53
C MET A 829 -23.19 5.24 -29.37
N THR A 830 -23.56 4.55 -30.44
CA THR A 830 -24.64 4.97 -31.35
C THR A 830 -25.87 4.07 -31.33
N GLU A 831 -25.75 2.83 -30.82
CA GLU A 831 -26.84 1.87 -30.84
C GLU A 831 -27.91 2.18 -29.78
N GLU A 832 -29.16 2.29 -30.22
CA GLU A 832 -30.34 2.42 -29.37
C GLU A 832 -30.91 1.04 -29.03
N LYS A 833 -31.14 0.81 -27.74
CA LYS A 833 -31.77 -0.42 -27.24
C LYS A 833 -33.26 -0.44 -27.62
N THR A 834 -33.66 -1.43 -28.41
CA THR A 834 -35.07 -1.68 -28.77
C THR A 834 -35.59 -2.96 -28.12
N GLU A 835 -36.91 -3.11 -27.96
CA GLU A 835 -37.46 -4.33 -27.34
C GLU A 835 -37.13 -5.57 -28.19
N GLY A 836 -36.45 -6.54 -27.56
CA GLY A 836 -36.04 -7.78 -28.22
C GLY A 836 -34.75 -7.69 -29.04
N SER A 837 -34.04 -6.56 -29.04
CA SER A 837 -32.74 -6.47 -29.70
C SER A 837 -31.69 -7.35 -29.00
N ALA A 838 -30.87 -8.05 -29.79
CA ALA A 838 -29.70 -8.73 -29.27
C ALA A 838 -28.72 -7.73 -28.63
N LEU A 839 -27.77 -8.23 -27.84
CA LEU A 839 -26.70 -7.37 -27.35
C LEU A 839 -25.94 -6.74 -28.53
N PRO A 840 -25.58 -5.44 -28.44
CA PRO A 840 -24.79 -4.74 -29.44
C PRO A 840 -23.58 -5.52 -29.89
N THR A 841 -23.26 -5.41 -31.18
CA THR A 841 -22.06 -6.04 -31.77
C THR A 841 -20.80 -5.55 -31.05
N LYS A 842 -19.77 -6.40 -30.94
CA LYS A 842 -18.51 -6.11 -30.23
C LYS A 842 -17.94 -4.75 -30.66
N GLY A 843 -18.08 -3.73 -29.81
CA GLY A 843 -17.56 -2.38 -30.04
C GLY A 843 -16.40 -2.11 -29.10
N GLY A 844 -15.24 -2.70 -29.37
CA GLY A 844 -14.01 -2.44 -28.61
C GLY A 844 -12.83 -3.15 -29.25
N CYS A 845 -11.66 -2.50 -29.20
CA CYS A 845 -10.32 -2.88 -29.71
C CYS A 845 -10.26 -3.98 -30.78
#